data_AF-A0A3A0AQV9-F1
#
_entry.id   AF-A0A3A0AQV9-F1
#
_cell.length_a   1.000
_cell.length_b   1.000
_cell.length_c   1.000
_cell.angle_alpha   90.00
_cell.angle_beta   90.00
_cell.angle_gamma   90.00
#
_symmetry.space_group_name_H-M   'P 1'
#
loop_
_entity.id
_entity.type
_entity.pdbx_description
1 polymer ?
#
loop_
_entity_poly.entity_id
_entity_poly.type
_entity_poly.pdbx_seq_one_letter_code
_entity_poly.pdbx_strand_id
1 'polypeptide(L)'
;MKALLALGFVMVAGIVGQMPAYATRADARQDADWVSQPANTIISGDITTDTTWTGAGSPYEVTAPVNVLAGVTLTVQPGVMVRFNNSAGLVVRGRLLAVGTAAAPIVFTGVSATPGGWRGIQIIGTADAPLAGSLFDYVTVEYGGLAVSNGANLYLEYAAATIGHSTFRHGGNHGVLGGRQGLAHISDSTFSNNPGYALFFSDATVNPALGSLTATGNGTDAVGLATSFTTDLNGDHVWERTGIPYIVTGLPAIASGATLSVEPGVEVQFMPNTGLTAHGVLRALGAPGQPITFTGTTKTPGSWRGILIQGAAGAFNDGSTLSNVTVEYGGFDLVTGGNGNLFVERAAITVTQSFFQHGGKHGLVGAANAAVQIADSHFTGNPGYALLFQDAATDVGLSGLTATGNGVDAVGLTTGFGANLTGAHRWEAGGLPYIVNGIPTVAAGATLTVDPGMELRFESNSGLTVQGRLLAIGTPAQPISFTGTGMTPGSWRGINFAGTLQAPAAGSILRHVTVAYGGSGSAGGNVTVVNGQVAIEQSILRDGGADGLYAGLNAAGTTVERSQIIGNGGYGIRNIDTRPTRVIVATNNWWGANSGPTVDNECNPGGTGSRASVNVAFSPFLTSPDADPGPVAPGDARLLALTPERWFAPADGLSRVVVKITLRDGTGQALPGRQVRLQSSQGTVVDGGLTDVQGRSFAYVTSTSAGDAELSATLDLQNTCEFARSPLALVTFTPPSDESNLLPDAAAPYLNNQIEAEPLPLVRGVPTVLRARLTNPNPFPITVDATFGVFQLGIGLTFGPVGEVNGVVIPANSERVIQVPWTPVISGHYCIELRYAWQPVPGASAGAAPARAVSQGGGSGRQLRNFNVAPGPLAGPQGKPSLDKAAKATGAVGKLGADKGALFIPKVLAHFLVRWQLKKAGEISQSLGGDPPRQDYRTIALPEKPTIPPFEPDDQLSAARAAAINALIDALLDVQANGDAAVISLDRYGGATVAGDLQWASQQAAALIYYEQQLGAAMITVADRLDAFRQVLQDEGVADVIVTADDLRAYQERLRSEGFSAAEIAAAQMLGWSADAIEADRQASLAADPVAEAGSLMDYLATTAATYREAGDLLRNPVTFGAPAGGAIHGAGAGASNLIRIFEPVNVPIQVANPLAEAATIDLRVRPLDLLPDWSVTVTPATVTLEPGAQTTVTVSIRAGTAAVQGTQPLVAIEGSANGQLIDGVAVAVMLPQEVFFDGRFRLYLPAVAR
;
A
#
# COMPACT_ATOMS: atom_id res chain seq x y z
N MET A 1 65.44 3.37 29.04
CA MET A 1 65.08 4.51 29.91
C MET A 1 65.90 5.80 29.69
N LYS A 2 67.03 5.80 28.96
CA LYS A 2 67.66 7.04 28.44
C LYS A 2 67.63 7.08 26.90
N ALA A 3 66.44 7.13 26.31
CA ALA A 3 66.20 7.40 24.88
C ALA A 3 64.69 7.47 24.58
N LEU A 4 64.12 8.67 24.64
CA LEU A 4 63.04 9.17 23.76
C LEU A 4 62.76 10.62 24.20
N LEU A 5 63.38 11.58 23.53
CA LEU A 5 63.26 13.00 23.84
C LEU A 5 63.52 13.79 22.55
N ALA A 6 62.60 13.68 21.58
CA ALA A 6 62.79 14.20 20.22
C ALA A 6 61.48 14.45 19.42
N LEU A 7 61.19 15.73 19.17
CA LEU A 7 60.65 16.33 17.92
C LEU A 7 59.16 16.17 17.48
N GLY A 8 58.66 17.27 16.87
CA GLY A 8 57.38 17.50 16.18
C GLY A 8 57.33 18.95 15.62
N PHE A 9 56.46 19.32 14.65
CA PHE A 9 56.53 20.67 14.00
C PHE A 9 55.22 21.23 13.37
N VAL A 10 55.36 22.25 12.50
CA VAL A 10 54.38 23.27 12.00
C VAL A 10 54.16 23.23 10.46
N MET A 11 53.11 23.90 9.90
CA MET A 11 52.85 24.44 8.49
C MET A 11 51.68 23.82 7.65
N VAL A 12 50.99 24.39 6.60
CA VAL A 12 50.71 25.74 5.95
C VAL A 12 50.84 25.71 4.38
N ALA A 13 50.10 26.40 3.48
CA ALA A 13 48.70 26.91 3.32
C ALA A 13 48.45 27.53 1.88
N GLY A 14 47.20 27.75 1.39
CA GLY A 14 46.87 28.49 0.11
C GLY A 14 45.38 28.36 -0.36
N ILE A 15 44.64 29.22 -1.13
CA ILE A 15 44.81 30.27 -2.22
C ILE A 15 44.22 29.76 -3.59
N VAL A 16 43.26 30.33 -4.38
CA VAL A 16 42.58 31.66 -4.66
C VAL A 16 43.19 32.46 -5.86
N GLY A 17 42.49 33.10 -6.84
CA GLY A 17 41.06 33.27 -7.27
C GLY A 17 40.90 34.33 -8.43
N GLN A 18 39.78 34.43 -9.21
CA GLN A 18 39.64 35.34 -10.41
C GLN A 18 38.20 35.82 -10.84
N MET A 19 38.09 36.90 -11.65
CA MET A 19 36.89 37.68 -12.14
C MET A 19 37.30 38.70 -13.28
N PRO A 20 36.46 39.58 -13.93
CA PRO A 20 35.05 39.57 -14.40
C PRO A 20 34.87 40.16 -15.87
N ALA A 21 33.69 40.73 -16.27
CA ALA A 21 33.34 41.26 -17.63
C ALA A 21 32.64 42.67 -17.66
N TYR A 22 32.10 43.14 -18.82
CA TYR A 22 31.96 44.59 -19.21
C TYR A 22 30.58 45.10 -19.79
N ALA A 23 30.24 46.37 -19.49
CA ALA A 23 29.50 47.43 -20.25
C ALA A 23 28.03 47.35 -20.81
N THR A 24 27.38 48.54 -20.94
CA THR A 24 26.10 48.86 -21.65
C THR A 24 25.94 50.37 -21.99
N ARG A 25 25.26 50.77 -23.10
CA ARG A 25 24.51 52.06 -23.31
C ARG A 25 23.81 52.17 -24.70
N ALA A 26 22.91 53.16 -24.91
CA ALA A 26 22.08 53.32 -26.13
C ALA A 26 21.58 54.77 -26.45
N ASP A 27 21.02 54.95 -27.66
CA ASP A 27 19.99 55.88 -28.19
C ASP A 27 20.14 57.42 -28.38
N ALA A 28 19.60 57.90 -29.53
CA ALA A 28 19.06 59.26 -29.83
C ALA A 28 18.20 59.27 -31.13
N ARG A 29 17.35 60.30 -31.38
CA ARG A 29 16.41 60.45 -32.54
C ARG A 29 16.49 61.83 -33.23
N GLN A 30 15.94 62.01 -34.44
CA GLN A 30 15.37 63.29 -34.92
C GLN A 30 14.47 63.18 -36.19
N ASP A 31 13.71 64.25 -36.48
CA ASP A 31 12.47 64.36 -37.29
C ASP A 31 12.30 65.83 -37.79
N ALA A 32 11.48 66.28 -38.77
CA ALA A 32 10.71 65.74 -39.92
C ALA A 32 10.19 66.93 -40.81
N ASP A 33 9.72 66.76 -42.07
CA ASP A 33 9.32 67.90 -42.97
C ASP A 33 8.21 67.62 -44.04
N TRP A 34 7.63 68.66 -44.70
CA TRP A 34 6.36 68.62 -45.48
C TRP A 34 6.43 69.00 -46.99
N VAL A 35 5.54 68.45 -47.85
CA VAL A 35 5.33 68.84 -49.29
C VAL A 35 3.84 68.75 -49.73
N SER A 36 3.47 69.45 -50.81
CA SER A 36 2.10 69.68 -51.37
C SER A 36 1.43 68.53 -52.13
N GLN A 37 0.08 68.54 -52.18
CA GLN A 37 -0.75 67.58 -52.94
C GLN A 37 -0.77 67.80 -54.48
N PRO A 38 -0.79 66.72 -55.29
CA PRO A 38 -1.10 66.71 -56.73
C PRO A 38 -2.59 66.41 -57.02
N ALA A 39 -2.94 66.20 -58.30
CA ALA A 39 -4.32 65.97 -58.77
C ALA A 39 -4.69 64.47 -58.94
N ASN A 40 -5.99 64.17 -58.88
CA ASN A 40 -6.55 62.82 -58.88
C ASN A 40 -6.14 61.96 -60.10
N THR A 41 -5.80 60.69 -59.88
CA THR A 41 -5.49 59.73 -60.95
C THR A 41 -6.70 58.87 -61.29
N ILE A 42 -7.22 58.97 -62.52
CA ILE A 42 -8.39 58.17 -62.96
C ILE A 42 -7.95 56.77 -63.39
N ILE A 43 -8.63 55.74 -62.87
CA ILE A 43 -8.48 54.33 -63.28
C ILE A 43 -9.81 53.83 -63.87
N SER A 44 -9.75 53.12 -65.00
CA SER A 44 -10.94 52.68 -65.75
C SER A 44 -10.77 51.36 -66.51
N GLY A 45 -9.70 50.59 -66.24
CA GLY A 45 -9.39 49.34 -66.95
C GLY A 45 -8.46 48.45 -66.15
N ASP A 46 -8.32 47.20 -66.60
CA ASP A 46 -7.61 46.14 -65.88
C ASP A 46 -6.10 46.39 -65.74
N ILE A 47 -5.54 45.90 -64.63
CA ILE A 47 -4.13 45.97 -64.29
C ILE A 47 -3.46 44.68 -64.79
N THR A 48 -2.76 44.81 -65.92
CA THR A 48 -2.20 43.70 -66.71
C THR A 48 -0.71 43.45 -66.49
N THR A 49 -0.03 44.35 -65.77
CA THR A 49 1.38 44.27 -65.38
C THR A 49 1.57 44.83 -63.98
N ASP A 50 2.63 44.42 -63.28
CA ASP A 50 2.93 44.90 -61.92
C ASP A 50 2.89 46.43 -61.83
N THR A 51 2.10 46.93 -60.89
CA THR A 51 1.71 48.35 -60.82
C THR A 51 1.81 48.84 -59.39
N THR A 52 2.37 50.04 -59.20
CA THR A 52 2.44 50.69 -57.89
C THR A 52 1.61 51.98 -57.87
N TRP A 53 0.65 52.06 -56.98
CA TRP A 53 -0.07 53.28 -56.63
C TRP A 53 0.68 54.02 -55.53
N THR A 54 0.97 55.31 -55.74
CA THR A 54 1.87 56.12 -54.92
C THR A 54 1.14 57.32 -54.33
N GLY A 55 1.66 57.89 -53.23
CA GLY A 55 1.11 59.12 -52.66
C GLY A 55 1.04 60.29 -53.66
N ALA A 56 1.91 60.30 -54.67
CA ALA A 56 1.95 61.30 -55.73
C ALA A 56 0.87 61.12 -56.84
N GLY A 57 0.13 60.01 -56.84
CA GLY A 57 -1.08 59.84 -57.67
C GLY A 57 -2.39 59.86 -56.87
N SER A 58 -2.30 60.02 -55.55
CA SER A 58 -3.44 60.01 -54.63
C SER A 58 -4.25 61.32 -54.74
N PRO A 59 -5.59 61.28 -54.79
CA PRO A 59 -6.44 60.09 -54.74
C PRO A 59 -6.62 59.42 -56.11
N TYR A 60 -6.73 58.09 -56.10
CA TYR A 60 -7.07 57.29 -57.29
C TYR A 60 -8.60 57.15 -57.41
N GLU A 61 -9.17 57.59 -58.53
CA GLU A 61 -10.62 57.53 -58.81
C GLU A 61 -10.91 56.33 -59.73
N VAL A 62 -11.45 55.25 -59.17
CA VAL A 62 -11.77 54.00 -59.87
C VAL A 62 -13.19 54.07 -60.42
N THR A 63 -13.30 54.24 -61.73
CA THR A 63 -14.54 54.62 -62.42
C THR A 63 -15.39 53.47 -62.94
N ALA A 64 -14.81 52.27 -63.04
CA ALA A 64 -15.43 51.02 -63.49
C ALA A 64 -14.86 49.83 -62.67
N PRO A 65 -15.43 48.61 -62.76
CA PRO A 65 -14.77 47.42 -62.19
C PRO A 65 -13.39 47.20 -62.81
N VAL A 66 -12.38 46.95 -61.97
CA VAL A 66 -10.98 46.75 -62.36
C VAL A 66 -10.50 45.39 -61.86
N ASN A 67 -9.93 44.57 -62.75
CA ASN A 67 -9.27 43.34 -62.38
C ASN A 67 -7.76 43.56 -62.21
N VAL A 68 -7.15 42.99 -61.16
CA VAL A 68 -5.71 42.69 -61.13
C VAL A 68 -5.55 41.28 -61.67
N LEU A 69 -4.91 41.12 -62.84
CA LEU A 69 -4.89 39.82 -63.52
C LEU A 69 -4.02 38.77 -62.81
N ALA A 70 -4.21 37.50 -63.18
CA ALA A 70 -3.44 36.40 -62.61
C ALA A 70 -1.93 36.57 -62.86
N GLY A 71 -1.13 36.38 -61.81
CA GLY A 71 0.32 36.62 -61.82
C GLY A 71 0.75 38.09 -61.67
N VAL A 72 -0.18 39.05 -61.61
CA VAL A 72 0.11 40.48 -61.48
C VAL A 72 -0.02 40.94 -60.03
N THR A 73 0.88 41.83 -59.59
CA THR A 73 0.85 42.47 -58.27
C THR A 73 0.45 43.95 -58.38
N LEU A 74 -0.63 44.34 -57.69
CA LEU A 74 -0.91 45.74 -57.36
C LEU A 74 -0.31 46.07 -56.00
N THR A 75 0.64 47.00 -55.95
CA THR A 75 1.19 47.58 -54.72
C THR A 75 0.57 48.95 -54.47
N VAL A 76 0.16 49.23 -53.23
CA VAL A 76 -0.42 50.51 -52.80
C VAL A 76 0.41 51.02 -51.63
N GLN A 77 1.00 52.21 -51.79
CA GLN A 77 1.89 52.83 -50.79
C GLN A 77 1.13 53.52 -49.64
N PRO A 78 1.80 53.77 -48.48
CA PRO A 78 1.22 54.53 -47.38
C PRO A 78 0.62 55.88 -47.80
N GLY A 79 -0.49 56.27 -47.15
CA GLY A 79 -1.18 57.54 -47.41
C GLY A 79 -1.97 57.62 -48.72
N VAL A 80 -2.05 56.53 -49.50
CA VAL A 80 -2.86 56.50 -50.72
C VAL A 80 -4.35 56.36 -50.38
N MET A 81 -5.17 57.21 -51.01
CA MET A 81 -6.63 57.10 -51.00
C MET A 81 -7.13 56.63 -52.38
N VAL A 82 -8.09 55.72 -52.38
CA VAL A 82 -8.72 55.12 -53.55
C VAL A 82 -10.23 55.27 -53.40
N ARG A 83 -10.88 55.87 -54.39
CA ARG A 83 -12.30 56.22 -54.38
C ARG A 83 -13.01 55.48 -55.52
N PHE A 84 -14.06 54.73 -55.21
CA PHE A 84 -14.78 53.91 -56.18
C PHE A 84 -16.12 54.54 -56.56
N ASN A 85 -16.40 54.61 -57.86
CA ASN A 85 -17.71 54.95 -58.40
C ASN A 85 -18.78 53.92 -58.03
N ASN A 86 -20.05 54.31 -58.14
CA ASN A 86 -21.17 53.38 -58.01
C ASN A 86 -20.99 52.17 -58.93
N SER A 87 -21.10 50.96 -58.38
CA SER A 87 -20.94 49.68 -59.07
C SER A 87 -19.54 49.41 -59.65
N ALA A 88 -18.54 50.25 -59.37
CA ALA A 88 -17.12 49.94 -59.56
C ALA A 88 -16.58 49.08 -58.39
N GLY A 89 -15.34 48.59 -58.51
CA GLY A 89 -14.69 47.77 -57.48
C GLY A 89 -13.37 47.16 -57.96
N LEU A 90 -12.69 46.43 -57.07
CA LEU A 90 -11.38 45.84 -57.33
C LEU A 90 -11.44 44.31 -57.21
N VAL A 91 -11.24 43.61 -58.32
CA VAL A 91 -11.24 42.14 -58.39
C VAL A 91 -9.80 41.64 -58.53
N VAL A 92 -9.24 41.09 -57.47
CA VAL A 92 -7.86 40.60 -57.43
C VAL A 92 -7.85 39.12 -57.82
N ARG A 93 -7.36 38.83 -59.04
CA ARG A 93 -7.01 37.49 -59.52
C ARG A 93 -5.50 37.22 -59.46
N GLY A 94 -4.71 38.25 -59.21
CA GLY A 94 -3.29 38.19 -58.87
C GLY A 94 -3.07 38.45 -57.38
N ARG A 95 -2.29 39.49 -57.06
CA ARG A 95 -1.91 39.86 -55.68
C ARG A 95 -2.17 41.34 -55.40
N LEU A 96 -2.59 41.66 -54.17
CA LEU A 96 -2.72 43.02 -53.66
C LEU A 96 -1.82 43.21 -52.43
N LEU A 97 -0.98 44.24 -52.45
CA LEU A 97 -0.11 44.65 -51.35
C LEU A 97 -0.45 46.08 -50.93
N ALA A 98 -1.33 46.25 -49.94
CA ALA A 98 -1.69 47.54 -49.36
C ALA A 98 -1.09 47.63 -47.95
N VAL A 99 0.10 48.24 -47.85
CA VAL A 99 0.84 48.39 -46.59
C VAL A 99 0.98 49.88 -46.28
N GLY A 100 0.14 50.37 -45.37
CA GLY A 100 0.16 51.72 -44.83
C GLY A 100 1.05 51.83 -43.59
N THR A 101 0.83 52.89 -42.81
CA THR A 101 1.39 53.03 -41.44
C THR A 101 0.39 53.76 -40.54
N ALA A 102 0.58 53.71 -39.23
CA ALA A 102 -0.25 54.45 -38.27
C ALA A 102 -0.35 55.97 -38.56
N ALA A 103 0.71 56.57 -39.12
CA ALA A 103 0.75 57.99 -39.48
C ALA A 103 0.24 58.28 -40.91
N ALA A 104 0.17 57.26 -41.76
CA ALA A 104 -0.24 57.37 -43.17
C ALA A 104 -1.00 56.09 -43.60
N PRO A 105 -2.23 55.87 -43.11
CA PRO A 105 -3.03 54.72 -43.49
C PRO A 105 -3.46 54.80 -44.96
N ILE A 106 -3.77 53.64 -45.55
CA ILE A 106 -4.35 53.54 -46.90
C ILE A 106 -5.88 53.55 -46.77
N VAL A 107 -6.60 54.21 -47.67
CA VAL A 107 -8.08 54.30 -47.61
C VAL A 107 -8.71 53.85 -48.92
N PHE A 108 -9.53 52.80 -48.88
CA PHE A 108 -10.41 52.38 -49.97
C PHE A 108 -11.86 52.73 -49.61
N THR A 109 -12.48 53.67 -50.33
CA THR A 109 -13.80 54.24 -50.00
C THR A 109 -14.66 54.48 -51.24
N GLY A 110 -15.95 54.74 -51.07
CA GLY A 110 -16.82 55.16 -52.17
C GLY A 110 -16.69 56.65 -52.49
N VAL A 111 -17.02 57.08 -53.71
CA VAL A 111 -17.23 58.53 -53.97
C VAL A 111 -18.41 59.08 -53.16
N SER A 112 -19.38 58.23 -52.80
CA SER A 112 -20.47 58.50 -51.87
C SER A 112 -20.32 57.65 -50.60
N ALA A 113 -20.54 58.27 -49.43
CA ALA A 113 -20.59 57.61 -48.12
C ALA A 113 -21.90 56.81 -47.91
N THR A 114 -22.17 55.85 -48.81
CA THR A 114 -23.37 55.02 -48.84
C THR A 114 -22.95 53.57 -48.60
N PRO A 115 -23.42 52.87 -47.56
CA PRO A 115 -23.13 51.46 -47.35
C PRO A 115 -23.50 50.60 -48.56
N GLY A 116 -22.57 49.76 -49.03
CA GLY A 116 -22.73 49.01 -50.28
C GLY A 116 -22.69 49.86 -51.57
N GLY A 117 -22.22 51.11 -51.50
CA GLY A 117 -22.20 52.04 -52.64
C GLY A 117 -21.24 51.63 -53.77
N TRP A 118 -20.26 50.78 -53.49
CA TRP A 118 -19.37 50.14 -54.47
C TRP A 118 -19.20 48.66 -54.17
N ARG A 119 -18.64 47.86 -55.10
CA ARG A 119 -18.64 46.38 -55.01
C ARG A 119 -17.84 45.79 -53.84
N GLY A 120 -16.98 46.58 -53.20
CA GLY A 120 -15.95 46.08 -52.29
C GLY A 120 -14.71 45.57 -53.04
N ILE A 121 -13.75 45.05 -52.28
CA ILE A 121 -12.58 44.34 -52.80
C ILE A 121 -12.93 42.84 -52.84
N GLN A 122 -12.62 42.16 -53.94
CA GLN A 122 -12.87 40.71 -54.07
C GLN A 122 -11.57 40.02 -54.49
N ILE A 123 -11.06 39.09 -53.68
CA ILE A 123 -9.87 38.28 -54.01
C ILE A 123 -10.37 36.87 -54.34
N ILE A 124 -10.25 36.47 -55.61
CA ILE A 124 -10.94 35.29 -56.17
C ILE A 124 -9.97 34.40 -56.95
N GLY A 125 -9.61 33.26 -56.36
CA GLY A 125 -8.88 32.16 -57.01
C GLY A 125 -9.81 31.08 -57.56
N THR A 126 -9.29 29.86 -57.69
CA THR A 126 -10.08 28.63 -57.93
C THR A 126 -9.51 27.47 -57.12
N ALA A 127 -10.23 26.34 -57.04
CA ALA A 127 -9.74 25.13 -56.36
C ALA A 127 -8.38 24.64 -56.90
N ASP A 128 -8.17 24.73 -58.21
CA ASP A 128 -6.93 24.32 -58.89
C ASP A 128 -5.83 25.39 -58.85
N ALA A 129 -6.19 26.64 -58.50
CA ALA A 129 -5.29 27.79 -58.45
C ALA A 129 -5.70 28.76 -57.32
N PRO A 130 -5.52 28.37 -56.03
CA PRO A 130 -5.84 29.23 -54.91
C PRO A 130 -4.83 30.39 -54.81
N LEU A 131 -5.32 31.58 -54.45
CA LEU A 131 -4.49 32.78 -54.32
C LEU A 131 -3.96 32.93 -52.89
N ALA A 132 -2.76 33.50 -52.74
CA ALA A 132 -2.15 33.71 -51.43
C ALA A 132 -1.26 34.95 -51.39
N GLY A 133 -0.97 35.43 -50.16
CA GLY A 133 0.02 36.46 -49.90
C GLY A 133 -0.42 37.89 -50.21
N SER A 134 -1.72 38.14 -50.46
CA SER A 134 -2.25 39.51 -50.44
C SER A 134 -2.26 40.03 -49.00
N LEU A 135 -1.93 41.31 -48.83
CA LEU A 135 -1.64 41.92 -47.53
C LEU A 135 -2.35 43.27 -47.40
N PHE A 136 -2.99 43.47 -46.24
CA PHE A 136 -3.56 44.73 -45.77
C PHE A 136 -2.92 45.05 -44.42
N ASP A 137 -2.15 46.12 -44.31
CA ASP A 137 -1.67 46.62 -43.01
C ASP A 137 -1.92 48.13 -42.91
N TYR A 138 -2.47 48.61 -41.80
CA TYR A 138 -2.94 50.00 -41.65
C TYR A 138 -3.85 50.48 -42.80
N VAL A 139 -4.84 49.66 -43.19
CA VAL A 139 -5.80 49.96 -44.26
C VAL A 139 -7.18 50.25 -43.69
N THR A 140 -7.87 51.28 -44.19
CA THR A 140 -9.32 51.45 -44.02
C THR A 140 -10.04 51.01 -45.30
N VAL A 141 -11.04 50.13 -45.19
CA VAL A 141 -11.97 49.79 -46.28
C VAL A 141 -13.39 50.12 -45.83
N GLU A 142 -14.08 50.96 -46.58
CA GLU A 142 -15.39 51.48 -46.18
C GLU A 142 -16.37 51.71 -47.34
N TYR A 143 -17.67 51.66 -47.02
CA TYR A 143 -18.80 51.86 -47.94
C TYR A 143 -18.87 50.87 -49.12
N GLY A 144 -18.07 49.80 -49.10
CA GLY A 144 -18.05 48.73 -50.09
C GLY A 144 -19.11 47.66 -49.83
N GLY A 145 -19.05 46.57 -50.59
CA GLY A 145 -19.97 45.44 -50.44
C GLY A 145 -21.37 45.68 -50.99
N LEU A 146 -21.47 46.11 -52.26
CA LEU A 146 -22.74 46.09 -53.00
C LEU A 146 -23.35 44.67 -52.96
N ALA A 147 -24.68 44.57 -52.79
CA ALA A 147 -25.36 43.30 -52.56
C ALA A 147 -25.17 42.24 -53.67
N VAL A 148 -24.98 42.67 -54.93
CA VAL A 148 -24.74 41.77 -56.08
C VAL A 148 -23.30 41.25 -56.17
N SER A 149 -22.41 41.66 -55.25
CA SER A 149 -21.00 41.22 -55.18
C SER A 149 -20.66 40.71 -53.77
N ASN A 150 -21.53 39.85 -53.23
CA ASN A 150 -21.40 39.16 -51.94
C ASN A 150 -21.45 40.06 -50.70
N GLY A 151 -21.72 41.36 -50.84
CA GLY A 151 -22.11 42.24 -49.73
C GLY A 151 -21.00 42.69 -48.77
N ALA A 152 -19.75 42.26 -48.93
CA ALA A 152 -18.68 42.54 -47.98
C ALA A 152 -17.75 43.69 -48.41
N ASN A 153 -17.17 44.43 -47.47
CA ASN A 153 -16.08 45.38 -47.78
C ASN A 153 -14.88 44.64 -48.42
N LEU A 154 -14.56 43.44 -47.92
CA LEU A 154 -13.61 42.50 -48.53
C LEU A 154 -14.23 41.08 -48.63
N TYR A 155 -14.17 40.48 -49.81
CA TYR A 155 -14.58 39.11 -50.10
C TYR A 155 -13.37 38.25 -50.51
N LEU A 156 -13.31 37.01 -50.02
CA LEU A 156 -12.26 36.01 -50.30
C LEU A 156 -12.90 34.70 -50.78
N GLU A 157 -12.47 34.16 -51.91
CA GLU A 157 -12.91 32.84 -52.40
C GLU A 157 -11.74 32.11 -53.06
N TYR A 158 -11.45 30.88 -52.60
CA TYR A 158 -10.20 30.15 -52.92
C TYR A 158 -8.97 31.05 -52.78
N ALA A 159 -8.88 31.81 -51.70
CA ALA A 159 -7.93 32.90 -51.54
C ALA A 159 -7.56 33.12 -50.07
N ALA A 160 -6.27 33.36 -49.82
CA ALA A 160 -5.70 33.69 -48.52
C ALA A 160 -5.15 35.12 -48.49
N ALA A 161 -5.53 35.89 -47.48
CA ALA A 161 -5.01 37.22 -47.20
C ALA A 161 -4.60 37.40 -45.73
N THR A 162 -3.60 38.26 -45.51
CA THR A 162 -3.16 38.70 -44.18
C THR A 162 -3.60 40.13 -43.94
N ILE A 163 -4.10 40.43 -42.75
CA ILE A 163 -4.71 41.70 -42.37
C ILE A 163 -4.19 42.11 -40.99
N GLY A 164 -3.57 43.27 -40.88
CA GLY A 164 -3.07 43.87 -39.63
C GLY A 164 -3.54 45.31 -39.47
N HIS A 165 -3.73 45.77 -38.23
CA HIS A 165 -3.97 47.18 -37.87
C HIS A 165 -5.04 47.94 -38.70
N SER A 166 -6.02 47.22 -39.26
CA SER A 166 -6.88 47.71 -40.34
C SER A 166 -8.32 47.94 -39.87
N THR A 167 -9.10 48.72 -40.61
CA THR A 167 -10.48 49.09 -40.28
C THR A 167 -11.44 48.73 -41.41
N PHE A 168 -12.46 47.92 -41.14
CA PHE A 168 -13.52 47.54 -42.08
C PHE A 168 -14.86 48.07 -41.58
N ARG A 169 -15.42 49.10 -42.22
CA ARG A 169 -16.60 49.80 -41.69
C ARG A 169 -17.64 50.21 -42.73
N HIS A 170 -18.88 50.40 -42.28
CA HIS A 170 -19.99 50.88 -43.11
C HIS A 170 -20.19 50.10 -44.43
N GLY A 171 -19.87 48.80 -44.48
CA GLY A 171 -20.08 47.95 -45.66
C GLY A 171 -21.57 47.69 -45.92
N GLY A 172 -21.94 47.08 -47.05
CA GLY A 172 -23.33 46.77 -47.37
C GLY A 172 -23.93 45.60 -46.57
N ASN A 173 -23.08 44.69 -46.08
CA ASN A 173 -23.45 43.58 -45.20
C ASN A 173 -22.30 43.26 -44.23
N HIS A 174 -21.29 42.48 -44.64
CA HIS A 174 -20.18 42.06 -43.78
C HIS A 174 -18.99 43.03 -43.83
N GLY A 175 -18.16 43.05 -42.78
CA GLY A 175 -16.83 43.65 -42.85
C GLY A 175 -15.91 42.84 -43.77
N VAL A 176 -15.60 41.61 -43.36
CA VAL A 176 -14.88 40.63 -44.19
C VAL A 176 -15.72 39.36 -44.34
N LEU A 177 -15.77 38.80 -45.55
CA LEU A 177 -16.46 37.55 -45.86
C LEU A 177 -15.52 36.55 -46.54
N GLY A 178 -15.20 35.47 -45.82
CA GLY A 178 -14.68 34.24 -46.41
C GLY A 178 -15.81 33.44 -47.06
N GLY A 179 -15.72 33.28 -48.37
CA GLY A 179 -16.46 32.29 -49.14
C GLY A 179 -15.82 30.91 -49.02
N ARG A 180 -15.98 30.08 -50.07
CA ARG A 180 -15.43 28.73 -50.11
C ARG A 180 -13.91 28.76 -50.13
N GLN A 181 -13.27 28.09 -49.17
CA GLN A 181 -11.83 28.19 -48.88
C GLN A 181 -11.29 29.64 -48.86
N GLY A 182 -12.11 30.59 -48.39
CA GLY A 182 -11.74 31.99 -48.22
C GLY A 182 -11.10 32.22 -46.85
N LEU A 183 -9.78 32.39 -46.81
CA LEU A 183 -8.97 32.43 -45.59
C LEU A 183 -8.49 33.87 -45.30
N ALA A 184 -8.81 34.38 -44.12
CA ALA A 184 -8.34 35.69 -43.66
C ALA A 184 -7.62 35.53 -42.33
N HIS A 185 -6.30 35.77 -42.33
CA HIS A 185 -5.52 35.91 -41.11
C HIS A 185 -5.60 37.37 -40.66
N ILE A 186 -6.13 37.64 -39.47
CA ILE A 186 -6.47 39.02 -39.04
C ILE A 186 -5.94 39.29 -37.63
N SER A 187 -5.09 40.30 -37.48
CA SER A 187 -4.68 40.83 -36.18
C SER A 187 -5.00 42.33 -36.02
N ASP A 188 -5.19 42.76 -34.77
CA ASP A 188 -5.15 44.15 -34.32
C ASP A 188 -6.10 45.10 -35.08
N SER A 189 -7.22 44.57 -35.57
CA SER A 189 -8.10 45.22 -36.55
C SER A 189 -9.50 45.54 -36.01
N THR A 190 -10.11 46.59 -36.58
CA THR A 190 -11.39 47.17 -36.15
C THR A 190 -12.50 46.94 -37.17
N PHE A 191 -13.68 46.51 -36.70
CA PHE A 191 -14.87 46.32 -37.50
C PHE A 191 -16.01 47.17 -36.93
N SER A 192 -16.65 48.04 -37.71
CA SER A 192 -17.75 48.85 -37.18
C SER A 192 -18.84 49.23 -38.16
N ASN A 193 -20.08 49.28 -37.67
CA ASN A 193 -21.24 49.76 -38.43
C ASN A 193 -21.49 49.02 -39.76
N ASN A 194 -21.07 47.75 -39.90
CA ASN A 194 -21.43 46.89 -41.03
C ASN A 194 -22.78 46.19 -40.72
N PRO A 195 -23.80 46.17 -41.61
CA PRO A 195 -25.16 45.67 -41.31
C PRO A 195 -25.29 44.18 -40.93
N GLY A 196 -24.27 43.37 -41.17
CA GLY A 196 -24.17 41.97 -40.78
C GLY A 196 -23.03 41.73 -39.79
N TYR A 197 -22.31 40.62 -39.96
CA TYR A 197 -21.19 40.27 -39.10
C TYR A 197 -19.95 41.13 -39.37
N ALA A 198 -19.16 41.41 -38.32
CA ALA A 198 -17.80 41.93 -38.44
C ALA A 198 -16.94 41.07 -39.39
N LEU A 199 -16.86 39.77 -39.09
CA LEU A 199 -16.18 38.75 -39.90
C LEU A 199 -17.11 37.54 -40.06
N PHE A 200 -17.15 36.95 -41.25
CA PHE A 200 -17.94 35.74 -41.52
C PHE A 200 -17.18 34.76 -42.41
N PHE A 201 -17.15 33.49 -42.03
CA PHE A 201 -16.66 32.39 -42.85
C PHE A 201 -17.82 31.46 -43.22
N SER A 202 -18.14 31.41 -44.50
CA SER A 202 -19.18 30.52 -45.07
C SER A 202 -18.76 29.05 -45.08
N ASP A 203 -17.48 28.80 -44.84
CA ASP A 203 -16.79 27.52 -44.95
C ASP A 203 -16.02 27.26 -43.65
N ALA A 204 -16.65 26.58 -42.68
CA ALA A 204 -16.08 26.37 -41.36
C ALA A 204 -14.82 25.48 -41.31
N THR A 205 -14.38 24.88 -42.43
CA THR A 205 -13.13 24.09 -42.49
C THR A 205 -11.90 24.93 -42.90
N VAL A 206 -12.00 26.27 -42.83
CA VAL A 206 -10.82 27.13 -42.86
C VAL A 206 -10.31 27.32 -41.42
N ASN A 207 -8.99 27.45 -41.27
CA ASN A 207 -8.32 27.62 -39.98
C ASN A 207 -7.62 29.01 -39.93
N PRO A 208 -8.37 30.10 -39.65
CA PRO A 208 -7.87 31.46 -39.73
C PRO A 208 -7.23 31.89 -38.41
N ALA A 209 -5.92 32.12 -38.40
CA ALA A 209 -5.28 32.85 -37.29
C ALA A 209 -5.92 34.24 -37.07
N LEU A 210 -6.58 34.43 -35.92
CA LEU A 210 -7.28 35.66 -35.53
C LEU A 210 -6.80 36.17 -34.15
N GLY A 211 -6.70 37.49 -33.97
CA GLY A 211 -6.32 38.07 -32.66
C GLY A 211 -6.54 39.58 -32.56
N SER A 212 -6.66 40.11 -31.33
CA SER A 212 -6.78 41.56 -31.06
C SER A 212 -7.86 42.30 -31.89
N LEU A 213 -8.95 41.63 -32.24
CA LEU A 213 -10.05 42.21 -33.00
C LEU A 213 -10.95 43.07 -32.10
N THR A 214 -11.49 44.14 -32.66
CA THR A 214 -12.55 44.94 -32.04
C THR A 214 -13.74 45.04 -32.98
N ALA A 215 -14.95 44.79 -32.48
CA ALA A 215 -16.19 44.95 -33.22
C ALA A 215 -17.14 45.87 -32.45
N THR A 216 -17.72 46.88 -33.12
CA THR A 216 -18.71 47.79 -32.50
C THR A 216 -19.81 48.22 -33.48
N GLY A 217 -21.06 48.00 -33.10
CA GLY A 217 -22.24 48.50 -33.82
C GLY A 217 -22.44 47.85 -35.19
N ASN A 218 -21.82 46.70 -35.45
CA ASN A 218 -22.19 45.85 -36.59
C ASN A 218 -23.54 45.18 -36.30
N GLY A 219 -24.20 44.63 -37.32
CA GLY A 219 -25.41 43.81 -37.13
C GLY A 219 -25.16 42.60 -36.23
N THR A 220 -23.93 42.08 -36.28
CA THR A 220 -23.40 41.12 -35.31
C THR A 220 -21.92 41.42 -35.02
N ASP A 221 -21.60 41.86 -33.80
CA ASP A 221 -20.24 42.15 -33.33
C ASP A 221 -19.45 40.85 -32.99
N ALA A 222 -19.30 39.96 -33.97
CA ALA A 222 -18.79 38.59 -33.80
C ALA A 222 -18.10 38.03 -35.06
N VAL A 223 -17.38 36.91 -34.88
CA VAL A 223 -16.89 36.04 -35.97
C VAL A 223 -17.93 34.94 -36.27
N GLY A 224 -18.62 35.03 -37.39
CA GLY A 224 -19.57 33.99 -37.81
C GLY A 224 -18.87 32.80 -38.47
N LEU A 225 -19.20 31.58 -38.04
CA LEU A 225 -18.76 30.32 -38.63
C LEU A 225 -19.98 29.51 -39.10
N ALA A 226 -20.08 29.29 -40.42
CA ALA A 226 -21.19 28.56 -41.03
C ALA A 226 -20.77 27.21 -41.61
N THR A 227 -21.58 26.18 -41.38
CA THR A 227 -21.44 24.85 -42.00
C THR A 227 -22.39 24.72 -43.20
N SER A 228 -22.33 25.70 -44.10
CA SER A 228 -23.11 25.70 -45.36
C SER A 228 -22.75 24.53 -46.27
N PHE A 229 -21.56 23.97 -46.06
CA PHE A 229 -21.05 22.75 -46.67
C PHE A 229 -21.09 21.63 -45.62
N THR A 230 -21.50 20.43 -46.02
CA THR A 230 -21.64 19.25 -45.14
C THR A 230 -20.27 18.60 -44.91
N THR A 231 -19.38 19.32 -44.25
CA THR A 231 -17.95 19.01 -44.17
C THR A 231 -17.44 19.14 -42.74
N ASP A 232 -16.90 18.04 -42.22
CA ASP A 232 -16.23 17.98 -40.93
C ASP A 232 -15.00 18.89 -40.89
N LEU A 233 -14.58 19.29 -39.68
CA LEU A 233 -13.29 19.92 -39.42
C LEU A 233 -12.20 18.85 -39.65
N ASN A 234 -11.67 18.83 -40.87
CA ASN A 234 -10.68 17.85 -41.34
C ASN A 234 -9.26 18.37 -41.07
N GLY A 235 -8.49 17.63 -40.26
CA GLY A 235 -7.19 18.08 -39.76
C GLY A 235 -7.32 19.08 -38.60
N ASP A 236 -6.19 19.40 -37.96
CA ASP A 236 -6.20 20.20 -36.73
C ASP A 236 -6.63 21.66 -36.97
N HIS A 237 -7.55 22.13 -36.12
CA HIS A 237 -8.11 23.49 -36.12
C HIS A 237 -7.86 24.18 -34.78
N VAL A 238 -7.76 25.50 -34.81
CA VAL A 238 -7.69 26.35 -33.62
C VAL A 238 -8.85 27.35 -33.65
N TRP A 239 -9.43 27.63 -32.48
CA TRP A 239 -10.25 28.82 -32.25
C TRP A 239 -9.47 29.73 -31.29
N GLU A 240 -8.81 30.73 -31.85
CA GLU A 240 -7.96 31.69 -31.15
C GLU A 240 -8.75 32.74 -30.36
N ARG A 241 -8.09 33.40 -29.40
CA ARG A 241 -8.70 34.47 -28.62
C ARG A 241 -8.80 35.77 -29.42
N THR A 242 -9.79 35.84 -30.30
CA THR A 242 -9.99 36.98 -31.22
C THR A 242 -10.25 38.32 -30.49
N GLY A 243 -10.86 38.30 -29.30
CA GLY A 243 -11.33 39.50 -28.59
C GLY A 243 -12.83 39.79 -28.76
N ILE A 244 -13.48 39.13 -29.71
CA ILE A 244 -14.94 39.12 -29.92
C ILE A 244 -15.44 37.66 -29.97
N PRO A 245 -16.73 37.36 -29.71
CA PRO A 245 -17.21 35.98 -29.71
C PRO A 245 -17.22 35.35 -31.11
N TYR A 246 -17.08 34.02 -31.16
CA TYR A 246 -17.47 33.22 -32.32
C TYR A 246 -18.97 32.92 -32.27
N ILE A 247 -19.63 32.86 -33.42
CA ILE A 247 -21.03 32.43 -33.55
C ILE A 247 -21.13 31.28 -34.56
N VAL A 248 -21.56 30.12 -34.09
CA VAL A 248 -21.68 28.89 -34.88
C VAL A 248 -23.12 28.73 -35.39
N THR A 249 -23.30 28.92 -36.70
CA THR A 249 -24.62 28.92 -37.36
C THR A 249 -25.03 27.56 -37.94
N GLY A 250 -24.32 26.49 -37.59
CA GLY A 250 -24.50 25.14 -38.14
C GLY A 250 -23.94 24.04 -37.24
N LEU A 251 -23.75 22.83 -37.76
CA LEU A 251 -23.39 21.63 -36.98
C LEU A 251 -21.99 21.13 -37.36
N PRO A 252 -20.89 21.79 -36.91
CA PRO A 252 -19.54 21.28 -37.13
C PRO A 252 -19.31 19.98 -36.37
N ALA A 253 -18.65 19.04 -37.05
CA ALA A 253 -18.12 17.82 -36.46
C ALA A 253 -16.59 17.82 -36.58
N ILE A 254 -15.87 17.50 -35.50
CA ILE A 254 -14.42 17.28 -35.54
C ILE A 254 -14.18 15.89 -36.12
N ALA A 255 -13.46 15.80 -37.26
CA ALA A 255 -13.24 14.54 -37.95
C ALA A 255 -12.42 13.54 -37.11
N SER A 256 -12.61 12.23 -37.34
CA SER A 256 -11.82 11.19 -36.68
C SER A 256 -10.32 11.38 -36.97
N GLY A 257 -9.52 11.56 -35.91
CA GLY A 257 -8.07 11.84 -36.02
C GLY A 257 -7.71 13.31 -36.21
N ALA A 258 -8.66 14.23 -36.13
CA ALA A 258 -8.43 15.69 -36.06
C ALA A 258 -8.63 16.22 -34.63
N THR A 259 -7.99 17.36 -34.34
CA THR A 259 -8.10 18.08 -33.06
C THR A 259 -8.69 19.47 -33.27
N LEU A 260 -9.69 19.86 -32.47
CA LEU A 260 -10.05 21.26 -32.27
C LEU A 260 -9.46 21.75 -30.95
N SER A 261 -8.47 22.64 -31.02
CA SER A 261 -7.96 23.36 -29.85
C SER A 261 -8.69 24.70 -29.68
N VAL A 262 -9.12 25.04 -28.46
CA VAL A 262 -9.75 26.33 -28.15
C VAL A 262 -8.92 27.07 -27.10
N GLU A 263 -8.57 28.33 -27.40
CA GLU A 263 -7.69 29.13 -26.54
C GLU A 263 -8.38 29.70 -25.28
N PRO A 264 -7.62 30.01 -24.21
CA PRO A 264 -8.15 30.68 -23.02
C PRO A 264 -8.92 31.96 -23.32
N GLY A 265 -10.07 32.15 -22.68
CA GLY A 265 -10.87 33.38 -22.80
C GLY A 265 -11.67 33.51 -24.11
N VAL A 266 -11.83 32.42 -24.88
CA VAL A 266 -12.72 32.36 -26.05
C VAL A 266 -14.18 32.14 -25.64
N GLU A 267 -15.09 32.91 -26.22
CA GLU A 267 -16.54 32.65 -26.17
C GLU A 267 -17.04 32.13 -27.53
N VAL A 268 -17.81 31.04 -27.51
CA VAL A 268 -18.44 30.41 -28.66
C VAL A 268 -19.94 30.33 -28.40
N GLN A 269 -20.72 31.04 -29.22
CA GLN A 269 -22.18 31.07 -29.13
C GLN A 269 -22.82 30.23 -30.25
N PHE A 270 -23.76 29.37 -29.91
CA PHE A 270 -24.47 28.51 -30.86
C PHE A 270 -25.85 29.09 -31.18
N MET A 271 -26.25 29.04 -32.46
CA MET A 271 -27.61 29.36 -32.87
C MET A 271 -28.62 28.30 -32.42
N PRO A 272 -29.93 28.60 -32.37
CA PRO A 272 -30.94 27.63 -31.97
C PRO A 272 -30.89 26.34 -32.80
N ASN A 273 -30.94 25.19 -32.13
CA ASN A 273 -30.79 23.83 -32.70
C ASN A 273 -29.40 23.48 -33.30
N THR A 274 -28.37 24.33 -33.16
CA THR A 274 -26.99 24.03 -33.57
C THR A 274 -26.15 23.44 -32.42
N GLY A 275 -24.89 23.07 -32.65
CA GLY A 275 -24.04 22.40 -31.64
C GLY A 275 -22.74 21.87 -32.21
N LEU A 276 -21.93 21.19 -31.38
CA LEU A 276 -20.60 20.70 -31.75
C LEU A 276 -20.50 19.19 -31.51
N THR A 277 -20.10 18.44 -32.53
CA THR A 277 -19.81 17.00 -32.43
C THR A 277 -18.29 16.77 -32.49
N ALA A 278 -17.78 15.80 -31.74
CA ALA A 278 -16.38 15.39 -31.75
C ALA A 278 -16.26 13.89 -32.03
N HIS A 279 -15.88 13.53 -33.26
CA HIS A 279 -15.43 12.20 -33.62
C HIS A 279 -13.90 12.06 -33.50
N GLY A 280 -13.18 13.17 -33.65
CA GLY A 280 -11.84 13.39 -33.13
C GLY A 280 -11.84 14.11 -31.77
N VAL A 281 -10.75 14.82 -31.48
CA VAL A 281 -10.44 15.38 -30.15
C VAL A 281 -10.93 16.81 -30.00
N LEU A 282 -11.67 17.11 -28.93
CA LEU A 282 -11.90 18.48 -28.46
C LEU A 282 -10.92 18.80 -27.32
N ARG A 283 -10.16 19.88 -27.44
CA ARG A 283 -9.16 20.33 -26.44
C ARG A 283 -9.40 21.79 -26.05
N ALA A 284 -10.24 22.00 -25.05
CA ALA A 284 -10.60 23.32 -24.52
C ALA A 284 -9.92 23.54 -23.16
N LEU A 285 -8.81 24.28 -23.13
CA LEU A 285 -8.00 24.48 -21.92
C LEU A 285 -7.97 25.97 -21.54
N GLY A 286 -8.96 26.42 -20.77
CA GLY A 286 -9.04 27.77 -20.23
C GLY A 286 -8.01 28.02 -19.13
N ALA A 287 -7.77 29.30 -18.83
CA ALA A 287 -6.82 29.73 -17.79
C ALA A 287 -7.56 30.53 -16.68
N PRO A 288 -7.10 30.52 -15.41
CA PRO A 288 -7.76 31.28 -14.34
C PRO A 288 -7.97 32.76 -14.69
N GLY A 289 -9.22 33.24 -14.58
CA GLY A 289 -9.63 34.58 -15.02
C GLY A 289 -9.85 34.75 -16.54
N GLN A 290 -9.61 33.70 -17.32
CA GLN A 290 -9.86 33.59 -18.77
C GLN A 290 -10.48 32.20 -19.11
N PRO A 291 -11.68 31.90 -18.56
CA PRO A 291 -12.39 30.66 -18.89
C PRO A 291 -12.84 30.64 -20.35
N ILE A 292 -12.99 29.44 -20.91
CA ILE A 292 -13.63 29.24 -22.22
C ILE A 292 -15.13 29.10 -22.01
N THR A 293 -15.95 29.71 -22.86
CA THR A 293 -17.42 29.65 -22.72
C THR A 293 -18.07 29.11 -23.98
N PHE A 294 -18.78 27.98 -23.88
CA PHE A 294 -19.66 27.44 -24.92
C PHE A 294 -21.12 27.67 -24.49
N THR A 295 -21.88 28.42 -25.29
CA THR A 295 -23.19 28.93 -24.86
C THR A 295 -24.20 29.07 -25.98
N GLY A 296 -25.48 29.26 -25.65
CA GLY A 296 -26.49 29.66 -26.62
C GLY A 296 -26.45 31.15 -26.91
N THR A 297 -26.60 31.53 -28.19
CA THR A 297 -26.98 32.90 -28.61
C THR A 297 -28.31 33.33 -27.96
N THR A 298 -29.21 32.37 -27.72
CA THR A 298 -30.43 32.55 -26.91
C THR A 298 -30.20 31.92 -25.54
N LYS A 299 -30.29 32.72 -24.47
CA LYS A 299 -30.03 32.30 -23.07
C LYS A 299 -31.25 31.62 -22.44
N THR A 300 -31.72 30.53 -23.06
CA THR A 300 -32.81 29.66 -22.56
C THR A 300 -32.33 28.22 -22.52
N PRO A 301 -32.63 27.43 -21.46
CA PRO A 301 -32.21 26.03 -21.37
C PRO A 301 -32.64 25.19 -22.57
N GLY A 302 -31.70 24.46 -23.18
CA GLY A 302 -31.96 23.72 -24.40
C GLY A 302 -32.24 24.61 -25.63
N SER A 303 -31.57 25.77 -25.76
CA SER A 303 -31.65 26.56 -26.98
C SER A 303 -30.84 25.94 -28.11
N TRP A 304 -29.65 25.43 -27.78
CA TRP A 304 -28.75 24.71 -28.67
C TRP A 304 -28.57 23.26 -28.20
N ARG A 305 -28.02 22.40 -29.06
CA ARG A 305 -27.93 20.96 -28.78
C ARG A 305 -26.99 20.65 -27.62
N GLY A 306 -25.87 21.35 -27.51
CA GLY A 306 -24.78 21.03 -26.59
C GLY A 306 -23.57 20.45 -27.32
N ILE A 307 -22.65 19.85 -26.56
CA ILE A 307 -21.45 19.19 -27.06
C ILE A 307 -21.65 17.66 -27.04
N LEU A 308 -21.40 16.99 -28.16
CA LEU A 308 -21.41 15.53 -28.30
C LEU A 308 -19.98 15.01 -28.52
N ILE A 309 -19.44 14.26 -27.57
CA ILE A 309 -18.16 13.55 -27.73
C ILE A 309 -18.46 12.07 -28.00
N GLN A 310 -18.20 11.61 -29.22
CA GLN A 310 -18.64 10.29 -29.66
C GLN A 310 -17.67 9.65 -30.67
N GLY A 311 -17.16 8.44 -30.38
CA GLY A 311 -16.37 7.69 -31.35
C GLY A 311 -17.14 7.29 -32.61
N ALA A 312 -16.44 7.09 -33.73
CA ALA A 312 -17.04 6.47 -34.92
C ALA A 312 -17.51 5.03 -34.61
N ALA A 313 -18.44 4.46 -35.40
CA ALA A 313 -18.95 3.12 -35.13
C ALA A 313 -17.83 2.07 -35.20
N GLY A 314 -17.62 1.32 -34.11
CA GLY A 314 -16.51 0.37 -33.96
C GLY A 314 -15.17 0.98 -33.52
N ALA A 315 -15.10 2.29 -33.32
CA ALA A 315 -13.96 3.01 -32.77
C ALA A 315 -14.31 3.67 -31.42
N PHE A 316 -13.30 3.85 -30.58
CA PHE A 316 -13.36 4.59 -29.33
C PHE A 316 -12.62 5.92 -29.52
N ASN A 317 -13.20 7.05 -29.10
CA ASN A 317 -12.56 8.37 -29.14
C ASN A 317 -11.90 8.65 -27.79
N ASP A 318 -10.58 8.77 -27.72
CA ASP A 318 -9.86 9.22 -26.52
C ASP A 318 -9.16 10.57 -26.72
N GLY A 319 -8.69 11.18 -25.63
CA GLY A 319 -7.90 12.42 -25.65
C GLY A 319 -8.70 13.72 -25.52
N SER A 320 -10.03 13.70 -25.55
CA SER A 320 -10.86 14.91 -25.37
C SER A 320 -10.75 15.48 -23.94
N THR A 321 -10.56 16.80 -23.84
CA THR A 321 -10.25 17.51 -22.59
C THR A 321 -10.97 18.86 -22.48
N LEU A 322 -11.57 19.14 -21.32
CA LEU A 322 -12.10 20.45 -20.96
C LEU A 322 -11.55 20.87 -19.59
N SER A 323 -10.80 21.97 -19.52
CA SER A 323 -10.32 22.55 -18.27
C SER A 323 -10.72 24.02 -18.15
N ASN A 324 -11.27 24.43 -17.01
CA ASN A 324 -11.74 25.80 -16.76
C ASN A 324 -12.67 26.32 -17.88
N VAL A 325 -13.67 25.50 -18.21
CA VAL A 325 -14.68 25.76 -19.25
C VAL A 325 -16.05 25.99 -18.61
N THR A 326 -16.84 26.91 -19.15
CA THR A 326 -18.30 26.99 -18.91
C THR A 326 -19.05 26.45 -20.13
N VAL A 327 -19.97 25.51 -19.92
CA VAL A 327 -20.92 25.03 -20.93
C VAL A 327 -22.35 25.30 -20.44
N GLU A 328 -23.10 26.12 -21.18
CA GLU A 328 -24.41 26.60 -20.72
C GLU A 328 -25.50 26.69 -21.78
N TYR A 329 -26.77 26.56 -21.36
CA TYR A 329 -27.98 26.65 -22.20
C TYR A 329 -28.11 25.60 -23.33
N GLY A 330 -27.24 24.58 -23.36
CA GLY A 330 -27.27 23.46 -24.31
C GLY A 330 -28.29 22.39 -23.92
N GLY A 331 -28.19 21.20 -24.49
CA GLY A 331 -29.03 20.04 -24.15
C GLY A 331 -30.32 19.86 -24.93
N PHE A 332 -30.47 20.47 -26.11
CA PHE A 332 -31.58 20.19 -27.04
C PHE A 332 -31.35 18.89 -27.83
N ASP A 333 -32.01 17.81 -27.41
CA ASP A 333 -32.23 16.55 -28.16
C ASP A 333 -31.04 16.11 -29.06
N LEU A 334 -29.86 15.94 -28.44
CA LEU A 334 -28.62 15.55 -29.14
C LEU A 334 -28.77 14.18 -29.80
N VAL A 335 -29.37 13.26 -29.06
CA VAL A 335 -29.76 11.90 -29.43
C VAL A 335 -31.08 11.65 -28.71
N THR A 336 -32.02 10.88 -29.30
CA THR A 336 -33.35 10.64 -28.71
C THR A 336 -33.31 10.27 -27.21
N GLY A 337 -33.67 11.21 -26.34
CA GLY A 337 -33.67 11.05 -24.87
C GLY A 337 -32.36 11.44 -24.14
N GLY A 338 -31.30 11.74 -24.88
CA GLY A 338 -30.00 12.21 -24.41
C GLY A 338 -29.89 13.74 -24.40
N ASN A 339 -30.36 14.37 -23.32
CA ASN A 339 -30.38 15.83 -23.18
C ASN A 339 -29.40 16.28 -22.08
N GLY A 340 -28.27 16.89 -22.44
CA GLY A 340 -27.34 17.51 -21.50
C GLY A 340 -26.45 18.55 -22.16
N ASN A 341 -25.83 19.45 -21.37
CA ASN A 341 -24.85 20.42 -21.91
C ASN A 341 -23.66 19.71 -22.60
N LEU A 342 -23.25 18.57 -22.03
CA LEU A 342 -22.25 17.65 -22.58
C LEU A 342 -22.79 16.22 -22.58
N PHE A 343 -22.69 15.51 -23.70
CA PHE A 343 -23.04 14.10 -23.87
C PHE A 343 -21.82 13.31 -24.37
N VAL A 344 -21.56 12.15 -23.77
CA VAL A 344 -20.38 11.32 -24.03
C VAL A 344 -20.82 9.87 -24.29
N GLU A 345 -20.37 9.26 -25.39
CA GLU A 345 -20.73 7.88 -25.75
C GLU A 345 -19.60 7.21 -26.54
N ARG A 346 -19.18 5.99 -26.18
CA ARG A 346 -18.07 5.27 -26.82
C ARG A 346 -16.80 6.14 -26.93
N ALA A 347 -16.50 6.87 -25.86
CA ALA A 347 -15.43 7.87 -25.81
C ALA A 347 -14.92 8.08 -24.37
N ALA A 348 -13.66 8.48 -24.24
CA ALA A 348 -13.05 8.97 -23.01
C ALA A 348 -12.99 10.51 -22.99
N ILE A 349 -13.20 11.09 -21.80
CA ILE A 349 -13.04 12.53 -21.60
C ILE A 349 -12.52 12.85 -20.20
N THR A 350 -11.65 13.87 -20.10
CA THR A 350 -11.23 14.47 -18.83
C THR A 350 -11.74 15.89 -18.70
N VAL A 351 -12.38 16.20 -17.57
CA VAL A 351 -13.02 17.48 -17.28
C VAL A 351 -12.51 18.01 -15.94
N THR A 352 -11.99 19.23 -15.91
CA THR A 352 -11.43 19.83 -14.68
C THR A 352 -11.88 21.28 -14.49
N GLN A 353 -12.15 21.70 -13.25
CA GLN A 353 -12.39 23.10 -12.89
C GLN A 353 -13.52 23.80 -13.70
N SER A 354 -14.51 23.03 -14.17
CA SER A 354 -15.46 23.46 -15.21
C SER A 354 -16.90 23.58 -14.71
N PHE A 355 -17.71 24.38 -15.39
CA PHE A 355 -19.08 24.73 -15.02
C PHE A 355 -20.07 24.21 -16.07
N PHE A 356 -21.08 23.44 -15.66
CA PHE A 356 -22.16 22.94 -16.52
C PHE A 356 -23.50 23.45 -15.98
N GLN A 357 -24.06 24.47 -16.64
CA GLN A 357 -25.19 25.22 -16.07
C GLN A 357 -26.36 25.43 -17.04
N HIS A 358 -27.57 25.53 -16.50
CA HIS A 358 -28.79 25.87 -17.25
C HIS A 358 -29.04 25.04 -18.52
N GLY A 359 -28.58 23.79 -18.58
CA GLY A 359 -28.82 22.88 -19.72
C GLY A 359 -30.28 22.43 -19.81
N GLY A 360 -30.69 21.89 -20.95
CA GLY A 360 -32.09 21.53 -21.24
C GLY A 360 -32.64 20.37 -20.41
N LYS A 361 -31.78 19.59 -19.75
CA LYS A 361 -32.18 18.55 -18.78
C LYS A 361 -31.05 18.22 -17.81
N HIS A 362 -29.97 17.60 -18.27
CA HIS A 362 -28.82 17.23 -17.44
C HIS A 362 -27.64 18.20 -17.61
N GLY A 363 -26.72 18.23 -16.64
CA GLY A 363 -25.43 18.90 -16.83
C GLY A 363 -24.54 18.09 -17.78
N LEU A 364 -24.16 16.88 -17.35
CA LEU A 364 -23.40 15.91 -18.15
C LEU A 364 -24.15 14.57 -18.27
N VAL A 365 -24.09 13.93 -19.43
CA VAL A 365 -24.58 12.57 -19.66
C VAL A 365 -23.46 11.66 -20.17
N GLY A 366 -23.16 10.58 -19.45
CA GLY A 366 -22.37 9.46 -19.93
C GLY A 366 -23.29 8.33 -20.40
N ALA A 367 -23.17 7.91 -21.65
CA ALA A 367 -23.92 6.82 -22.27
C ALA A 367 -23.05 5.56 -22.43
N ALA A 368 -23.50 4.61 -23.25
CA ALA A 368 -22.83 3.32 -23.46
C ALA A 368 -21.34 3.49 -23.81
N ASN A 369 -20.47 2.76 -23.10
CA ASN A 369 -19.02 2.81 -23.22
C ASN A 369 -18.42 4.24 -23.13
N ALA A 370 -19.04 5.16 -22.38
CA ALA A 370 -18.36 6.38 -21.96
C ALA A 370 -17.34 6.05 -20.85
N ALA A 371 -16.19 6.73 -20.84
CA ALA A 371 -15.21 6.70 -19.75
C ALA A 371 -14.93 8.15 -19.31
N VAL A 372 -15.43 8.54 -18.14
CA VAL A 372 -15.53 9.96 -17.78
C VAL A 372 -14.73 10.23 -16.51
N GLN A 373 -13.79 11.17 -16.60
CA GLN A 373 -12.94 11.63 -15.50
C GLN A 373 -13.27 13.10 -15.21
N ILE A 374 -13.67 13.43 -13.97
CA ILE A 374 -14.11 14.78 -13.60
C ILE A 374 -13.53 15.18 -12.24
N ALA A 375 -12.84 16.31 -12.19
CA ALA A 375 -12.35 16.93 -10.97
C ALA A 375 -12.85 18.39 -10.81
N ASP A 376 -13.03 18.82 -9.57
CA ASP A 376 -13.21 20.22 -9.17
C ASP A 376 -14.29 21.00 -9.97
N SER A 377 -15.37 20.33 -10.38
CA SER A 377 -16.33 20.87 -11.35
C SER A 377 -17.73 21.11 -10.76
N HIS A 378 -18.42 22.11 -11.31
CA HIS A 378 -19.62 22.72 -10.77
C HIS A 378 -20.83 22.51 -11.69
N PHE A 379 -21.97 22.11 -11.12
CA PHE A 379 -23.20 21.82 -11.87
C PHE A 379 -24.36 22.65 -11.30
N THR A 380 -24.97 23.53 -12.10
CA THR A 380 -25.92 24.53 -11.56
C THR A 380 -27.18 24.70 -12.41
N GLY A 381 -28.35 24.57 -11.79
CA GLY A 381 -29.62 24.95 -12.43
C GLY A 381 -30.02 24.13 -13.67
N ASN A 382 -29.56 22.88 -13.80
CA ASN A 382 -29.99 21.96 -14.87
C ASN A 382 -31.28 21.22 -14.42
N PRO A 383 -32.36 21.10 -15.23
CA PRO A 383 -33.68 20.59 -14.80
C PRO A 383 -33.78 19.13 -14.30
N GLY A 384 -32.71 18.34 -14.35
CA GLY A 384 -32.64 16.96 -13.87
C GLY A 384 -31.33 16.71 -13.11
N TYR A 385 -30.75 15.51 -13.22
CA TYR A 385 -29.45 15.20 -12.64
C TYR A 385 -28.34 16.17 -13.09
N ALA A 386 -27.50 16.58 -12.14
CA ALA A 386 -26.21 17.21 -12.41
C ALA A 386 -25.34 16.35 -13.36
N LEU A 387 -25.19 15.06 -13.03
CA LEU A 387 -24.54 14.06 -13.87
C LEU A 387 -25.44 12.82 -14.00
N LEU A 388 -25.57 12.25 -15.20
CA LEU A 388 -26.29 11.00 -15.44
C LEU A 388 -25.43 10.00 -16.21
N PHE A 389 -25.27 8.79 -15.66
CA PHE A 389 -24.69 7.64 -16.35
C PHE A 389 -25.79 6.63 -16.70
N GLN A 390 -25.85 6.24 -17.97
CA GLN A 390 -26.84 5.31 -18.52
C GLN A 390 -26.41 3.84 -18.44
N ASP A 391 -25.23 3.59 -17.87
CA ASP A 391 -24.74 2.28 -17.44
C ASP A 391 -24.06 2.45 -16.08
N ALA A 392 -24.18 1.45 -15.20
CA ALA A 392 -23.46 1.41 -13.93
C ALA A 392 -22.14 0.63 -14.00
N ALA A 393 -21.88 -0.05 -15.13
CA ALA A 393 -20.57 -0.62 -15.47
C ALA A 393 -19.58 0.42 -16.02
N THR A 394 -20.01 1.67 -16.24
CA THR A 394 -19.09 2.79 -16.46
C THR A 394 -18.32 3.07 -15.17
N ASP A 395 -17.04 2.75 -15.14
CA ASP A 395 -16.13 3.27 -14.12
C ASP A 395 -15.97 4.78 -14.30
N VAL A 396 -16.35 5.54 -13.27
CA VAL A 396 -16.32 7.01 -13.28
C VAL A 396 -15.26 7.50 -12.31
N GLY A 397 -14.28 8.27 -12.79
CA GLY A 397 -13.31 8.94 -11.93
C GLY A 397 -13.85 10.28 -11.48
N LEU A 398 -14.32 10.41 -10.23
CA LEU A 398 -14.99 11.63 -9.75
C LEU A 398 -14.35 12.19 -8.49
N SER A 399 -14.07 13.50 -8.49
CA SER A 399 -13.53 14.21 -7.32
C SER A 399 -13.95 15.69 -7.30
N GLY A 400 -14.00 16.31 -6.13
CA GLY A 400 -14.18 17.77 -5.98
C GLY A 400 -15.47 18.37 -6.56
N LEU A 401 -16.49 17.55 -6.85
CA LEU A 401 -17.69 18.04 -7.53
C LEU A 401 -18.60 18.82 -6.59
N THR A 402 -19.34 19.77 -7.16
CA THR A 402 -20.44 20.45 -6.47
C THR A 402 -21.66 20.57 -7.39
N ALA A 403 -22.85 20.50 -6.82
CA ALA A 403 -24.11 20.65 -7.52
C ALA A 403 -25.04 21.54 -6.70
N THR A 404 -25.68 22.54 -7.33
CA THR A 404 -26.67 23.40 -6.67
C THR A 404 -27.86 23.73 -7.56
N GLY A 405 -29.07 23.51 -7.04
CA GLY A 405 -30.30 23.93 -7.68
C GLY A 405 -30.61 23.22 -9.00
N ASN A 406 -29.99 22.08 -9.26
CA ASN A 406 -30.41 21.19 -10.32
C ASN A 406 -31.71 20.48 -9.92
N GLY A 407 -32.43 19.89 -10.88
CA GLY A 407 -33.60 19.06 -10.58
C GLY A 407 -33.25 17.86 -9.69
N VAL A 408 -32.02 17.37 -9.79
CA VAL A 408 -31.39 16.50 -8.79
C VAL A 408 -29.90 16.85 -8.65
N ASP A 409 -29.50 17.37 -7.48
CA ASP A 409 -28.11 17.64 -7.11
C ASP A 409 -27.35 16.33 -6.75
N ALA A 410 -27.22 15.42 -7.72
CA ALA A 410 -26.65 14.08 -7.54
C ALA A 410 -26.06 13.49 -8.83
N VAL A 411 -25.29 12.40 -8.68
CA VAL A 411 -24.87 11.50 -9.78
C VAL A 411 -25.94 10.41 -9.96
N GLY A 412 -26.68 10.44 -11.07
CA GLY A 412 -27.62 9.38 -11.42
C GLY A 412 -26.92 8.18 -12.06
N LEU A 413 -27.13 6.97 -11.54
CA LEU A 413 -26.81 5.70 -12.19
C LEU A 413 -28.12 5.02 -12.61
N THR A 414 -28.50 5.12 -13.89
CA THR A 414 -29.66 4.40 -14.43
C THR A 414 -29.20 3.11 -15.09
N THR A 415 -29.64 1.97 -14.55
CA THR A 415 -29.38 0.64 -15.14
C THR A 415 -30.61 0.10 -15.85
N GLY A 416 -30.41 -0.55 -16.99
CA GLY A 416 -31.36 -1.54 -17.48
C GLY A 416 -31.44 -2.71 -16.49
N PHE A 417 -32.60 -3.37 -16.39
CA PHE A 417 -32.75 -4.57 -15.56
C PHE A 417 -31.75 -5.65 -15.99
N GLY A 418 -30.79 -5.97 -15.13
CA GLY A 418 -29.75 -6.98 -15.40
C GLY A 418 -28.40 -6.43 -15.89
N ALA A 419 -28.09 -5.14 -15.68
CA ALA A 419 -26.74 -4.62 -15.85
C ALA A 419 -25.74 -5.39 -14.97
N ASN A 420 -24.76 -6.04 -15.60
CA ASN A 420 -23.77 -6.88 -14.94
C ASN A 420 -22.42 -6.16 -14.85
N LEU A 421 -21.93 -5.97 -13.63
CA LEU A 421 -20.58 -5.49 -13.34
C LEU A 421 -19.63 -6.69 -13.45
N THR A 422 -18.67 -6.64 -14.38
CA THR A 422 -17.80 -7.77 -14.74
C THR A 422 -16.33 -7.39 -14.71
N GLY A 423 -15.56 -8.00 -13.82
CA GLY A 423 -14.17 -7.61 -13.55
C GLY A 423 -14.05 -6.82 -12.26
N ALA A 424 -13.17 -5.82 -12.22
CA ALA A 424 -13.01 -4.93 -11.07
C ALA A 424 -13.60 -3.55 -11.41
N HIS A 425 -14.56 -3.10 -10.61
CA HIS A 425 -15.22 -1.80 -10.77
C HIS A 425 -15.11 -0.96 -9.50
N ARG A 426 -15.20 0.36 -9.65
CA ARG A 426 -15.17 1.31 -8.54
C ARG A 426 -16.23 2.39 -8.66
N TRP A 427 -16.92 2.65 -7.56
CA TRP A 427 -17.73 3.86 -7.38
C TRP A 427 -16.95 4.80 -6.44
N GLU A 428 -16.69 6.02 -6.90
CA GLU A 428 -15.75 6.97 -6.26
C GLU A 428 -16.44 8.11 -5.51
N ALA A 429 -15.76 8.64 -4.49
CA ALA A 429 -16.28 9.68 -3.60
C ALA A 429 -16.23 11.09 -4.22
N GLY A 430 -16.98 11.31 -5.30
CA GLY A 430 -16.98 12.57 -6.07
C GLY A 430 -17.45 13.84 -5.33
N GLY A 431 -17.93 13.75 -4.09
CA GLY A 431 -18.49 14.88 -3.33
C GLY A 431 -20.00 15.08 -3.49
N LEU A 432 -20.64 14.29 -4.36
CA LEU A 432 -22.10 14.26 -4.57
C LEU A 432 -22.68 12.89 -4.18
N PRO A 433 -23.93 12.84 -3.71
CA PRO A 433 -24.63 11.57 -3.52
C PRO A 433 -24.88 10.90 -4.87
N TYR A 434 -24.90 9.57 -4.87
CA TYR A 434 -25.29 8.75 -6.01
C TYR A 434 -26.78 8.39 -5.88
N ILE A 435 -27.53 8.42 -6.99
CA ILE A 435 -28.90 7.87 -7.06
C ILE A 435 -28.92 6.70 -8.03
N VAL A 436 -29.18 5.50 -7.52
CA VAL A 436 -29.21 4.25 -8.28
C VAL A 436 -30.64 3.88 -8.64
N ASN A 437 -30.91 3.78 -9.94
CA ASN A 437 -32.16 3.32 -10.49
C ASN A 437 -31.95 1.98 -11.21
N GLY A 438 -32.70 0.96 -10.80
CA GLY A 438 -32.57 -0.43 -11.26
C GLY A 438 -31.77 -1.31 -10.31
N ILE A 439 -31.20 -2.41 -10.83
CA ILE A 439 -30.59 -3.47 -10.02
C ILE A 439 -29.27 -3.93 -10.67
N PRO A 440 -28.17 -3.16 -10.51
CA PRO A 440 -26.83 -3.64 -10.86
C PRO A 440 -26.50 -4.95 -10.14
N THR A 441 -25.81 -5.85 -10.85
CA THR A 441 -25.37 -7.13 -10.34
C THR A 441 -23.85 -7.25 -10.42
N VAL A 442 -23.18 -7.38 -9.28
CA VAL A 442 -21.75 -7.77 -9.22
C VAL A 442 -21.66 -9.24 -9.60
N ALA A 443 -21.22 -9.54 -10.83
CA ALA A 443 -21.19 -10.90 -11.36
C ALA A 443 -20.24 -11.82 -10.57
N ALA A 444 -20.40 -13.14 -10.70
CA ALA A 444 -19.48 -14.10 -10.08
C ALA A 444 -18.03 -13.85 -10.55
N GLY A 445 -17.10 -13.78 -9.59
CA GLY A 445 -15.69 -13.41 -9.85
C GLY A 445 -15.41 -11.90 -10.00
N ALA A 446 -16.44 -11.05 -10.13
CA ALA A 446 -16.27 -9.60 -10.16
C ALA A 446 -16.13 -9.01 -8.75
N THR A 447 -15.54 -7.82 -8.64
CA THR A 447 -15.46 -7.02 -7.40
C THR A 447 -15.93 -5.60 -7.65
N LEU A 448 -16.86 -5.10 -6.84
CA LEU A 448 -17.22 -3.69 -6.75
C LEU A 448 -16.61 -3.09 -5.48
N THR A 449 -15.86 -2.01 -5.64
CA THR A 449 -15.35 -1.18 -4.53
C THR A 449 -16.15 0.11 -4.42
N VAL A 450 -16.51 0.50 -3.19
CA VAL A 450 -17.24 1.73 -2.87
C VAL A 450 -16.41 2.55 -1.88
N ASP A 451 -16.10 3.79 -2.24
CA ASP A 451 -15.18 4.64 -1.48
C ASP A 451 -15.77 5.19 -0.16
N PRO A 452 -14.91 5.54 0.82
CA PRO A 452 -15.34 6.19 2.06
C PRO A 452 -16.16 7.47 1.83
N GLY A 453 -17.17 7.69 2.68
CA GLY A 453 -17.97 8.93 2.68
C GLY A 453 -19.08 8.98 1.63
N MET A 454 -19.23 7.96 0.79
CA MET A 454 -20.28 7.94 -0.23
C MET A 454 -21.68 7.74 0.35
N GLU A 455 -22.66 8.51 -0.14
CA GLU A 455 -24.08 8.23 0.04
C GLU A 455 -24.68 7.70 -1.27
N LEU A 456 -25.31 6.53 -1.21
CA LEU A 456 -25.94 5.83 -2.32
C LEU A 456 -27.43 5.66 -2.02
N ARG A 457 -28.27 6.40 -2.76
CA ARG A 457 -29.72 6.42 -2.63
C ARG A 457 -30.34 5.55 -3.73
N PHE A 458 -31.07 4.50 -3.36
CA PHE A 458 -31.72 3.60 -4.30
C PHE A 458 -33.17 4.03 -4.50
N GLU A 459 -33.60 4.12 -5.76
CA GLU A 459 -34.98 4.43 -6.10
C GLU A 459 -35.94 3.29 -5.74
N SER A 460 -37.25 3.57 -5.78
CA SER A 460 -38.26 2.52 -5.58
C SER A 460 -38.02 1.32 -6.51
N ASN A 461 -38.13 0.10 -5.94
CA ASN A 461 -37.79 -1.18 -6.59
C ASN A 461 -36.32 -1.37 -7.00
N SER A 462 -35.42 -0.43 -6.71
CA SER A 462 -33.98 -0.53 -7.01
C SER A 462 -33.22 -1.23 -5.87
N GLY A 463 -32.01 -1.69 -6.15
CA GLY A 463 -31.14 -2.36 -5.16
C GLY A 463 -29.80 -2.79 -5.73
N LEU A 464 -29.03 -3.56 -4.96
CA LEU A 464 -27.72 -4.07 -5.36
C LEU A 464 -27.67 -5.58 -5.19
N THR A 465 -27.39 -6.33 -6.27
CA THR A 465 -27.18 -7.79 -6.19
C THR A 465 -25.68 -8.10 -6.25
N VAL A 466 -25.22 -9.03 -5.41
CA VAL A 466 -23.81 -9.41 -5.29
C VAL A 466 -23.69 -10.93 -5.42
N GLN A 467 -23.15 -11.38 -6.55
CA GLN A 467 -22.75 -12.78 -6.80
C GLN A 467 -21.24 -12.96 -6.65
N GLY A 468 -20.46 -11.92 -7.01
CA GLY A 468 -19.05 -11.79 -6.70
C GLY A 468 -18.83 -11.12 -5.34
N ARG A 469 -18.07 -10.02 -5.33
CA ARG A 469 -17.58 -9.37 -4.10
C ARG A 469 -17.95 -7.89 -4.01
N LEU A 470 -18.47 -7.46 -2.86
CA LEU A 470 -18.63 -6.04 -2.51
C LEU A 470 -17.61 -5.63 -1.45
N LEU A 471 -16.92 -4.52 -1.67
CA LEU A 471 -16.01 -3.89 -0.73
C LEU A 471 -16.46 -2.45 -0.46
N ALA A 472 -17.24 -2.26 0.60
CA ALA A 472 -17.60 -0.93 1.11
C ALA A 472 -16.91 -0.74 2.46
N ILE A 473 -15.77 -0.05 2.48
CA ILE A 473 -14.90 0.11 3.65
C ILE A 473 -14.72 1.61 3.90
N GLY A 474 -15.67 2.19 4.64
CA GLY A 474 -15.59 3.58 5.09
C GLY A 474 -14.67 3.76 6.29
N THR A 475 -14.72 4.96 6.88
CA THR A 475 -14.04 5.31 8.14
C THR A 475 -15.03 5.98 9.10
N PRO A 476 -14.71 6.16 10.40
CA PRO A 476 -15.59 6.91 11.32
C PRO A 476 -15.83 8.37 10.91
N ALA A 477 -14.88 8.98 10.18
CA ALA A 477 -15.00 10.35 9.67
C ALA A 477 -15.66 10.42 8.29
N GLN A 478 -15.66 9.31 7.55
CA GLN A 478 -16.22 9.17 6.20
C GLN A 478 -16.97 7.82 6.09
N PRO A 479 -18.11 7.67 6.80
CA PRO A 479 -18.93 6.47 6.72
C PRO A 479 -19.63 6.39 5.35
N ILE A 480 -19.91 5.17 4.90
CA ILE A 480 -20.65 4.92 3.65
C ILE A 480 -22.14 4.73 4.01
N SER A 481 -23.06 5.17 3.17
CA SER A 481 -24.51 5.02 3.39
C SER A 481 -25.20 4.41 2.18
N PHE A 482 -25.90 3.30 2.36
CA PHE A 482 -26.84 2.70 1.41
C PHE A 482 -28.26 2.91 1.93
N THR A 483 -29.06 3.70 1.23
CA THR A 483 -30.38 4.18 1.69
C THR A 483 -31.39 4.20 0.55
N GLY A 484 -32.68 4.31 0.84
CA GLY A 484 -33.71 4.56 -0.17
C GLY A 484 -33.94 6.06 -0.40
N THR A 485 -34.28 6.48 -1.62
CA THR A 485 -34.67 7.87 -1.92
C THR A 485 -35.88 8.33 -1.11
N GLY A 486 -36.84 7.41 -0.88
CA GLY A 486 -38.03 7.67 -0.06
C GLY A 486 -37.83 7.58 1.46
N MET A 487 -36.62 7.29 1.94
CA MET A 487 -36.21 7.24 3.37
C MET A 487 -37.25 6.63 4.34
N THR A 488 -37.89 5.55 3.91
CA THR A 488 -38.96 4.85 4.64
C THR A 488 -38.73 3.34 4.61
N PRO A 489 -39.04 2.58 5.68
CA PRO A 489 -38.82 1.13 5.71
C PRO A 489 -39.46 0.41 4.52
N GLY A 490 -38.65 -0.34 3.76
CA GLY A 490 -39.10 -1.00 2.53
C GLY A 490 -39.18 -0.09 1.30
N SER A 491 -38.56 1.10 1.31
CA SER A 491 -38.55 2.02 0.14
C SER A 491 -37.72 1.51 -1.04
N TRP A 492 -36.71 0.68 -0.79
CA TRP A 492 -35.86 0.04 -1.81
C TRP A 492 -35.57 -1.43 -1.45
N ARG A 493 -35.00 -2.21 -2.37
CA ARG A 493 -34.90 -3.69 -2.22
C ARG A 493 -33.88 -4.16 -1.19
N GLY A 494 -32.92 -3.33 -0.79
CA GLY A 494 -31.78 -3.70 0.04
C GLY A 494 -30.59 -4.24 -0.77
N ILE A 495 -29.54 -4.68 -0.05
CA ILE A 495 -28.37 -5.36 -0.63
C ILE A 495 -28.60 -6.86 -0.59
N ASN A 496 -28.41 -7.56 -1.72
CA ASN A 496 -28.71 -8.98 -1.88
C ASN A 496 -27.47 -9.79 -2.28
N PHE A 497 -26.83 -10.43 -1.31
CA PHE A 497 -25.73 -11.38 -1.52
C PHE A 497 -26.33 -12.74 -1.92
N ALA A 498 -26.24 -13.09 -3.20
CA ALA A 498 -26.99 -14.19 -3.80
C ALA A 498 -26.09 -15.08 -4.67
N GLY A 499 -25.43 -16.04 -4.04
CA GLY A 499 -24.56 -17.01 -4.71
C GLY A 499 -25.28 -18.31 -5.10
N THR A 500 -24.47 -19.29 -5.48
CA THR A 500 -24.88 -20.68 -5.74
C THR A 500 -24.17 -21.63 -4.79
N LEU A 501 -24.54 -22.92 -4.77
CA LEU A 501 -23.83 -23.93 -3.98
C LEU A 501 -22.40 -24.20 -4.49
N GLN A 502 -22.18 -24.00 -5.79
CA GLN A 502 -20.90 -24.23 -6.48
C GLN A 502 -20.00 -22.99 -6.49
N ALA A 503 -20.60 -21.80 -6.49
CA ALA A 503 -19.95 -20.50 -6.41
C ALA A 503 -20.71 -19.61 -5.41
N PRO A 504 -20.40 -19.69 -4.10
CA PRO A 504 -21.05 -18.87 -3.08
C PRO A 504 -20.55 -17.42 -3.14
N ALA A 505 -21.45 -16.46 -2.87
CA ALA A 505 -21.14 -15.03 -2.90
C ALA A 505 -20.41 -14.63 -1.60
N ALA A 506 -19.09 -14.83 -1.56
CA ALA A 506 -18.27 -14.77 -0.35
C ALA A 506 -17.18 -13.67 -0.39
N GLY A 507 -16.58 -13.40 0.78
CA GLY A 507 -15.45 -12.46 0.91
C GLY A 507 -15.83 -10.97 0.82
N SER A 508 -17.13 -10.65 0.83
CA SER A 508 -17.64 -9.27 0.85
C SER A 508 -17.52 -8.65 2.24
N ILE A 509 -17.23 -7.33 2.29
CA ILE A 509 -16.99 -6.58 3.53
C ILE A 509 -17.79 -5.27 3.50
N LEU A 510 -18.56 -5.04 4.55
CA LEU A 510 -19.19 -3.76 4.88
C LEU A 510 -18.59 -3.25 6.20
N ARG A 511 -17.74 -2.22 6.17
CA ARG A 511 -17.20 -1.58 7.38
C ARG A 511 -17.44 -0.08 7.41
N HIS A 512 -17.88 0.44 8.56
CA HIS A 512 -18.37 1.82 8.70
C HIS A 512 -19.45 2.17 7.66
N VAL A 513 -20.38 1.23 7.45
CA VAL A 513 -21.49 1.33 6.51
C VAL A 513 -22.80 1.51 7.28
N THR A 514 -23.65 2.44 6.87
CA THR A 514 -25.08 2.44 7.22
C THR A 514 -25.86 1.79 6.09
N VAL A 515 -26.68 0.78 6.39
CA VAL A 515 -27.71 0.26 5.49
C VAL A 515 -29.07 0.57 6.11
N ALA A 516 -29.89 1.37 5.43
CA ALA A 516 -31.14 1.89 5.95
C ALA A 516 -32.31 1.81 4.98
N TYR A 517 -33.54 1.69 5.49
CA TYR A 517 -34.80 1.85 4.75
C TYR A 517 -35.04 0.84 3.60
N GLY A 518 -34.25 -0.22 3.50
CA GLY A 518 -34.38 -1.29 2.52
C GLY A 518 -35.44 -2.33 2.89
N GLY A 519 -35.43 -3.49 2.22
CA GLY A 519 -36.35 -4.59 2.48
C GLY A 519 -37.60 -4.65 1.60
N SER A 520 -37.67 -3.92 0.47
CA SER A 520 -38.75 -4.09 -0.52
C SER A 520 -38.62 -5.36 -1.37
N GLY A 521 -37.57 -6.16 -1.18
CA GLY A 521 -37.35 -7.44 -1.87
C GLY A 521 -38.16 -8.59 -1.26
N SER A 522 -38.23 -9.74 -1.95
CA SER A 522 -39.00 -10.91 -1.54
C SER A 522 -38.59 -11.54 -0.20
N ALA A 523 -37.38 -11.24 0.30
CA ALA A 523 -36.89 -11.67 1.61
C ALA A 523 -37.15 -10.65 2.74
N GLY A 524 -37.59 -9.42 2.43
CA GLY A 524 -37.86 -8.37 3.43
C GLY A 524 -36.62 -7.72 4.08
N GLY A 525 -35.40 -8.16 3.75
CA GLY A 525 -34.17 -7.77 4.41
C GLY A 525 -33.54 -6.45 3.89
N ASN A 526 -33.08 -5.59 4.81
CA ASN A 526 -32.15 -4.48 4.55
C ASN A 526 -30.87 -5.01 3.88
N VAL A 527 -30.29 -6.05 4.47
CA VAL A 527 -29.31 -6.95 3.86
C VAL A 527 -29.92 -8.34 3.77
N THR A 528 -29.79 -8.99 2.61
CA THR A 528 -30.23 -10.37 2.35
C THR A 528 -29.01 -11.19 1.95
N VAL A 529 -28.88 -12.40 2.51
CA VAL A 529 -27.78 -13.33 2.22
C VAL A 529 -28.34 -14.73 1.92
N VAL A 530 -28.05 -15.29 0.74
CA VAL A 530 -28.45 -16.64 0.32
C VAL A 530 -27.29 -17.28 -0.45
N ASN A 531 -26.84 -18.48 -0.02
CA ASN A 531 -25.62 -19.13 -0.52
C ASN A 531 -24.42 -18.15 -0.61
N GLY A 532 -24.14 -17.44 0.47
CA GLY A 532 -23.17 -16.34 0.49
C GLY A 532 -22.71 -15.97 1.90
N GLN A 533 -21.71 -15.10 1.99
CA GLN A 533 -21.07 -14.69 3.22
C GLN A 533 -20.66 -13.21 3.11
N VAL A 534 -21.05 -12.41 4.11
CA VAL A 534 -20.63 -11.02 4.26
C VAL A 534 -20.12 -10.79 5.69
N ALA A 535 -19.02 -10.03 5.82
CA ALA A 535 -18.57 -9.50 7.09
C ALA A 535 -19.08 -8.07 7.26
N ILE A 536 -19.84 -7.81 8.33
CA ILE A 536 -20.40 -6.49 8.66
C ILE A 536 -19.75 -6.02 9.96
N GLU A 537 -18.95 -4.96 9.89
CA GLU A 537 -18.10 -4.47 10.99
C GLU A 537 -18.39 -2.99 11.27
N GLN A 538 -18.52 -2.59 12.53
CA GLN A 538 -18.58 -1.17 12.94
C GLN A 538 -19.61 -0.34 12.15
N SER A 539 -20.75 -0.96 11.83
CA SER A 539 -21.75 -0.52 10.84
C SER A 539 -23.13 -0.34 11.48
N ILE A 540 -24.12 0.13 10.73
CA ILE A 540 -25.48 0.40 11.23
C ILE A 540 -26.50 -0.25 10.28
N LEU A 541 -27.27 -1.22 10.78
CA LEU A 541 -28.38 -1.86 10.06
C LEU A 541 -29.70 -1.38 10.67
N ARG A 542 -30.36 -0.41 10.01
CA ARG A 542 -31.51 0.28 10.61
C ARG A 542 -32.74 0.44 9.74
N ASP A 543 -33.90 0.53 10.38
CA ASP A 543 -35.17 0.95 9.76
C ASP A 543 -35.56 0.13 8.51
N GLY A 544 -35.18 -1.15 8.47
CA GLY A 544 -35.53 -2.09 7.39
C GLY A 544 -37.01 -2.48 7.40
N GLY A 545 -37.60 -2.69 6.22
CA GLY A 545 -39.02 -2.96 6.03
C GLY A 545 -39.52 -4.21 6.75
N ALA A 546 -38.71 -5.26 6.81
CA ALA A 546 -38.86 -6.34 7.78
C ALA A 546 -37.55 -6.55 8.56
N ASP A 547 -36.58 -7.24 7.98
CA ASP A 547 -35.43 -7.73 8.72
C ASP A 547 -34.18 -6.85 8.50
N GLY A 548 -33.40 -6.57 9.54
CA GLY A 548 -32.14 -5.81 9.44
C GLY A 548 -31.08 -6.58 8.65
N LEU A 549 -30.93 -7.86 8.97
CA LEU A 549 -30.29 -8.85 8.11
C LEU A 549 -31.16 -10.11 8.01
N TYR A 550 -31.46 -10.54 6.79
CA TYR A 550 -32.07 -11.83 6.47
C TYR A 550 -31.00 -12.82 6.00
N ALA A 551 -30.74 -13.85 6.80
CA ALA A 551 -29.88 -14.97 6.47
C ALA A 551 -30.73 -16.17 6.01
N GLY A 552 -30.67 -16.44 4.71
CA GLY A 552 -31.27 -17.59 4.05
C GLY A 552 -30.47 -18.87 4.19
N LEU A 553 -30.84 -19.87 3.39
CA LEU A 553 -30.10 -21.14 3.33
C LEU A 553 -28.63 -20.90 2.97
N ASN A 554 -27.75 -21.60 3.69
CA ASN A 554 -26.30 -21.60 3.46
C ASN A 554 -25.64 -20.21 3.58
N ALA A 555 -26.21 -19.30 4.39
CA ALA A 555 -25.59 -18.02 4.77
C ALA A 555 -24.53 -18.13 5.90
N ALA A 556 -24.22 -19.35 6.35
CA ALA A 556 -23.28 -19.62 7.44
C ALA A 556 -21.85 -19.17 7.09
N GLY A 557 -21.23 -18.43 8.01
CA GLY A 557 -19.99 -17.67 7.77
C GLY A 557 -20.21 -16.16 7.67
N THR A 558 -21.47 -15.70 7.52
CA THR A 558 -21.85 -14.29 7.70
C THR A 558 -21.61 -13.84 9.14
N THR A 559 -21.02 -12.66 9.32
CA THR A 559 -20.75 -12.04 10.63
C THR A 559 -21.30 -10.61 10.69
N VAL A 560 -21.76 -10.22 11.87
CA VAL A 560 -22.12 -8.84 12.21
C VAL A 560 -21.47 -8.53 13.56
N GLU A 561 -20.48 -7.64 13.60
CA GLU A 561 -19.78 -7.29 14.85
C GLU A 561 -19.59 -5.77 14.99
N ARG A 562 -19.51 -5.30 16.25
CA ARG A 562 -19.29 -3.87 16.60
C ARG A 562 -20.34 -2.89 16.03
N SER A 563 -21.50 -3.40 15.63
CA SER A 563 -22.47 -2.71 14.79
C SER A 563 -23.77 -2.39 15.55
N GLN A 564 -24.53 -1.40 15.06
CA GLN A 564 -25.83 -1.02 15.61
C GLN A 564 -26.96 -1.67 14.78
N ILE A 565 -27.93 -2.29 15.45
CA ILE A 565 -29.02 -3.04 14.84
C ILE A 565 -30.34 -2.54 15.47
N ILE A 566 -31.01 -1.58 14.82
CA ILE A 566 -32.06 -0.74 15.45
C ILE A 566 -33.24 -0.45 14.50
N GLY A 567 -34.46 -0.28 15.01
CA GLY A 567 -35.61 0.24 14.23
C GLY A 567 -36.17 -0.65 13.10
N ASN A 568 -35.59 -1.84 12.83
CA ASN A 568 -36.08 -2.75 11.79
C ASN A 568 -37.46 -3.34 12.17
N GLY A 569 -38.38 -3.43 11.20
CA GLY A 569 -39.81 -3.72 11.44
C GLY A 569 -40.16 -5.14 11.88
N GLY A 570 -39.24 -6.10 11.74
CA GLY A 570 -39.38 -7.51 12.10
C GLY A 570 -38.27 -7.96 13.03
N TYR A 571 -37.22 -8.57 12.48
CA TYR A 571 -36.01 -8.93 13.22
C TYR A 571 -34.89 -7.90 13.01
N GLY A 572 -34.04 -7.71 14.02
CA GLY A 572 -32.72 -7.12 13.83
C GLY A 572 -31.83 -8.04 12.97
N ILE A 573 -31.77 -9.33 13.32
CA ILE A 573 -31.16 -10.38 12.50
C ILE A 573 -32.03 -11.64 12.55
N ARG A 574 -32.36 -12.17 11.37
CA ARG A 574 -33.10 -13.41 11.20
C ARG A 574 -32.29 -14.44 10.45
N ASN A 575 -32.10 -15.59 11.07
CA ASN A 575 -31.57 -16.79 10.46
C ASN A 575 -32.70 -17.81 10.30
N ILE A 576 -32.99 -18.22 9.06
CA ILE A 576 -33.98 -19.28 8.79
C ILE A 576 -33.37 -20.69 8.76
N ASP A 577 -32.05 -20.81 8.88
CA ASP A 577 -31.34 -22.09 8.91
C ASP A 577 -31.25 -22.64 10.35
N THR A 578 -32.27 -23.41 10.75
CA THR A 578 -32.41 -23.93 12.12
C THR A 578 -31.40 -25.03 12.49
N ARG A 579 -30.50 -25.42 11.58
CA ARG A 579 -29.45 -26.41 11.85
C ARG A 579 -28.39 -25.80 12.80
N PRO A 580 -27.99 -26.47 13.90
CA PRO A 580 -27.08 -25.90 14.89
C PRO A 580 -25.66 -25.63 14.38
N THR A 581 -25.34 -26.07 13.16
CA THR A 581 -24.08 -25.79 12.43
C THR A 581 -24.12 -24.53 11.58
N ARG A 582 -25.30 -23.90 11.42
CA ARG A 582 -25.53 -22.80 10.48
C ARG A 582 -25.84 -21.51 11.22
N VAL A 583 -25.05 -21.22 12.25
CA VAL A 583 -25.18 -20.04 13.12
C VAL A 583 -24.67 -18.78 12.42
N ILE A 584 -25.39 -17.66 12.60
CA ILE A 584 -24.93 -16.32 12.25
C ILE A 584 -24.29 -15.70 13.50
N VAL A 585 -23.05 -15.19 13.38
CA VAL A 585 -22.34 -14.62 14.53
C VAL A 585 -22.59 -13.12 14.57
N ALA A 586 -23.22 -12.66 15.65
CA ALA A 586 -23.80 -11.33 15.81
C ALA A 586 -23.36 -10.66 17.13
N THR A 587 -22.12 -10.90 17.54
CA THR A 587 -21.59 -10.45 18.85
C THR A 587 -21.14 -8.99 18.83
N ASN A 588 -20.94 -8.42 20.02
CA ASN A 588 -20.42 -7.06 20.21
C ASN A 588 -21.26 -5.96 19.54
N ASN A 589 -22.56 -6.20 19.36
CA ASN A 589 -23.48 -5.27 18.68
C ASN A 589 -24.39 -4.51 19.67
N TRP A 590 -24.79 -3.31 19.30
CA TRP A 590 -25.85 -2.53 19.96
C TRP A 590 -27.20 -2.89 19.35
N TRP A 591 -28.09 -3.49 20.14
CA TRP A 591 -29.41 -3.93 19.66
C TRP A 591 -30.54 -2.92 19.95
N GLY A 592 -30.21 -1.65 20.23
CA GLY A 592 -31.19 -0.60 20.55
C GLY A 592 -31.63 -0.53 22.01
N ALA A 593 -31.21 -1.46 22.86
CA ALA A 593 -31.47 -1.45 24.29
C ALA A 593 -30.27 -1.99 25.10
N ASN A 594 -30.05 -1.44 26.30
CA ASN A 594 -28.97 -1.83 27.20
C ASN A 594 -29.11 -3.27 27.75
N SER A 595 -30.31 -3.84 27.66
CA SER A 595 -30.62 -5.24 27.94
C SER A 595 -30.21 -6.21 26.82
N GLY A 596 -29.75 -5.71 25.67
CA GLY A 596 -29.57 -6.54 24.47
C GLY A 596 -30.91 -6.94 23.81
N PRO A 597 -30.85 -7.86 22.83
CA PRO A 597 -31.97 -8.18 21.94
C PRO A 597 -33.05 -9.01 22.62
N THR A 598 -34.30 -8.84 22.18
CA THR A 598 -35.34 -9.87 22.34
C THR A 598 -34.97 -11.11 21.51
N VAL A 599 -35.28 -12.32 22.00
CA VAL A 599 -34.89 -13.58 21.33
C VAL A 599 -36.02 -14.59 21.29
N ASP A 600 -35.99 -15.49 20.30
CA ASP A 600 -36.99 -16.55 20.07
C ASP A 600 -36.84 -17.77 21.01
N ASN A 601 -36.05 -17.66 22.08
CA ASN A 601 -35.81 -18.69 23.08
C ASN A 601 -35.57 -18.06 24.48
N GLU A 602 -35.24 -18.87 25.49
CA GLU A 602 -35.07 -18.38 26.87
C GLU A 602 -33.73 -17.65 27.14
N CYS A 603 -32.95 -17.29 26.10
CA CYS A 603 -31.56 -16.84 26.27
C CYS A 603 -31.35 -15.36 26.62
N ASN A 604 -32.39 -14.52 26.52
CA ASN A 604 -32.33 -13.16 27.06
C ASN A 604 -33.74 -12.71 27.52
N PRO A 605 -34.25 -13.26 28.64
CA PRO A 605 -35.63 -13.02 29.07
C PRO A 605 -35.88 -11.59 29.57
N GLY A 606 -34.82 -10.81 29.82
CA GLY A 606 -34.88 -9.38 30.09
C GLY A 606 -34.60 -8.49 28.87
N GLY A 607 -34.37 -9.08 27.70
CA GLY A 607 -34.06 -8.37 26.45
C GLY A 607 -35.23 -7.54 25.95
N THR A 608 -34.96 -6.31 25.50
CA THR A 608 -35.97 -5.36 24.97
C THR A 608 -35.55 -4.73 23.64
N GLY A 609 -34.35 -5.03 23.14
CA GLY A 609 -33.85 -4.55 21.84
C GLY A 609 -34.36 -5.34 20.64
N SER A 610 -33.93 -4.91 19.45
CA SER A 610 -34.21 -5.51 18.14
C SER A 610 -34.09 -7.03 18.16
N ARG A 611 -35.10 -7.71 17.62
CA ARG A 611 -35.26 -9.16 17.78
C ARG A 611 -34.20 -9.98 17.04
N ALA A 612 -33.66 -11.01 17.68
CA ALA A 612 -32.81 -12.02 17.04
C ALA A 612 -33.51 -13.38 17.03
N SER A 613 -33.42 -14.11 15.92
CA SER A 613 -33.97 -15.47 15.84
C SER A 613 -33.10 -16.48 16.58
N VAL A 614 -33.58 -17.73 16.68
CA VAL A 614 -32.69 -18.87 16.96
C VAL A 614 -31.51 -18.94 15.97
N ASN A 615 -30.41 -19.56 16.38
CA ASN A 615 -29.15 -19.65 15.64
C ASN A 615 -28.54 -18.29 15.24
N VAL A 616 -28.75 -17.25 16.05
CA VAL A 616 -28.01 -15.97 16.00
C VAL A 616 -27.24 -15.83 17.30
N ALA A 617 -25.90 -15.84 17.24
CA ALA A 617 -25.04 -15.73 18.42
C ALA A 617 -24.79 -14.26 18.76
N PHE A 618 -25.62 -13.70 19.63
CA PHE A 618 -25.68 -12.26 19.92
C PHE A 618 -24.87 -11.79 21.14
N SER A 619 -24.27 -12.71 21.92
CA SER A 619 -23.59 -12.42 23.18
C SER A 619 -22.06 -12.48 23.05
N PRO A 620 -21.28 -11.56 23.67
CA PRO A 620 -21.74 -10.38 24.41
C PRO A 620 -22.36 -9.33 23.47
N PHE A 621 -23.11 -8.38 24.03
CA PHE A 621 -23.69 -7.24 23.32
C PHE A 621 -23.32 -5.92 23.99
N LEU A 622 -23.47 -4.80 23.27
CA LEU A 622 -23.19 -3.46 23.79
C LEU A 622 -24.33 -2.95 24.66
N THR A 623 -24.01 -2.21 25.72
CA THR A 623 -24.97 -1.61 26.66
C THR A 623 -25.30 -0.14 26.35
N SER A 624 -24.61 0.47 25.38
CA SER A 624 -24.93 1.77 24.78
C SER A 624 -24.48 1.79 23.29
N PRO A 625 -25.02 2.68 22.43
CA PRO A 625 -24.69 2.71 21.00
C PRO A 625 -23.21 2.99 20.70
N ASP A 626 -22.57 3.82 21.53
CA ASP A 626 -21.19 4.28 21.39
C ASP A 626 -20.25 3.62 22.42
N ALA A 627 -20.68 2.52 23.04
CA ALA A 627 -19.78 1.68 23.82
C ALA A 627 -18.71 1.10 22.90
N ASP A 628 -17.44 1.37 23.18
CA ASP A 628 -16.37 0.53 22.66
C ASP A 628 -16.67 -0.92 23.11
N PRO A 629 -16.68 -1.91 22.20
CA PRO A 629 -16.77 -3.32 22.55
C PRO A 629 -15.57 -3.71 23.42
N GLY A 630 -15.75 -3.53 24.73
CA GLY A 630 -14.80 -3.89 25.76
C GLY A 630 -14.37 -5.35 25.61
N PRO A 631 -13.21 -5.73 26.17
CA PRO A 631 -12.74 -7.10 26.09
C PRO A 631 -13.85 -8.03 26.58
N VAL A 632 -14.21 -9.02 25.76
CA VAL A 632 -15.11 -10.11 26.17
C VAL A 632 -14.58 -10.58 27.53
N ALA A 633 -15.36 -10.40 28.59
CA ALA A 633 -14.85 -10.63 29.93
C ALA A 633 -14.31 -12.07 29.95
N PRO A 634 -13.10 -12.33 30.47
CA PRO A 634 -12.43 -13.55 30.09
C PRO A 634 -13.11 -14.82 30.68
N GLY A 635 -14.10 -14.71 31.57
CA GLY A 635 -15.02 -15.81 31.93
C GLY A 635 -16.22 -16.04 30.98
N ASP A 636 -16.55 -15.09 30.10
CA ASP A 636 -17.68 -15.12 29.16
C ASP A 636 -17.29 -15.64 27.76
N ALA A 637 -16.01 -15.57 27.41
CA ALA A 637 -15.51 -16.18 26.19
C ALA A 637 -15.71 -17.71 26.21
N ARG A 638 -15.91 -18.32 25.05
CA ARG A 638 -16.08 -19.78 24.87
C ARG A 638 -15.12 -20.26 23.79
N LEU A 639 -13.91 -20.60 24.22
CA LEU A 639 -12.83 -21.09 23.36
C LEU A 639 -12.96 -22.60 23.21
N LEU A 640 -13.45 -23.04 22.06
CA LEU A 640 -13.49 -24.45 21.68
C LEU A 640 -12.30 -24.75 20.77
N ALA A 641 -11.49 -25.74 21.15
CA ALA A 641 -10.39 -26.27 20.35
C ALA A 641 -10.67 -27.73 19.95
N LEU A 642 -10.22 -28.11 18.76
CA LEU A 642 -10.28 -29.47 18.22
C LEU A 642 -8.86 -29.94 17.94
N THR A 643 -8.36 -30.90 18.73
CA THR A 643 -7.08 -31.55 18.47
C THR A 643 -7.32 -33.01 18.08
N PRO A 644 -7.30 -33.37 16.78
CA PRO A 644 -7.07 -34.75 16.37
C PRO A 644 -5.77 -35.26 16.99
N GLU A 645 -5.77 -36.46 17.56
CA GLU A 645 -4.54 -37.08 18.09
C GLU A 645 -3.67 -37.66 16.97
N ARG A 646 -4.22 -37.73 15.75
CA ARG A 646 -3.55 -37.94 14.46
C ARG A 646 -4.41 -37.35 13.35
N TRP A 647 -3.81 -36.83 12.28
CA TRP A 647 -4.55 -36.24 11.16
C TRP A 647 -4.77 -37.23 10.00
N PHE A 648 -4.16 -38.42 10.07
CA PHE A 648 -4.26 -39.47 9.05
C PHE A 648 -4.61 -40.83 9.66
N ALA A 649 -5.36 -41.64 8.94
CA ALA A 649 -5.65 -43.04 9.29
C ALA A 649 -5.98 -43.88 8.04
N PRO A 650 -5.70 -45.19 8.03
CA PRO A 650 -6.22 -46.09 6.99
C PRO A 650 -7.75 -46.09 6.95
N ALA A 651 -8.32 -46.14 5.74
CA ALA A 651 -9.76 -46.32 5.48
C ALA A 651 -10.24 -47.77 5.74
N ASP A 652 -9.78 -48.40 6.81
CA ASP A 652 -10.04 -49.80 7.16
C ASP A 652 -11.34 -50.01 7.99
N GLY A 653 -12.06 -48.94 8.32
CA GLY A 653 -13.24 -48.94 9.19
C GLY A 653 -12.97 -49.14 10.69
N LEU A 654 -11.71 -49.43 11.07
CA LEU A 654 -11.30 -49.82 12.42
C LEU A 654 -10.38 -48.75 13.07
N SER A 655 -9.58 -48.07 12.26
CA SER A 655 -8.57 -47.10 12.66
C SER A 655 -9.22 -45.77 13.08
N ARG A 656 -9.47 -45.65 14.38
CA ARG A 656 -10.06 -44.45 14.99
C ARG A 656 -9.12 -43.26 14.92
N VAL A 657 -9.56 -42.16 14.31
CA VAL A 657 -8.99 -40.83 14.59
C VAL A 657 -9.68 -40.31 15.85
N VAL A 658 -8.98 -40.35 16.98
CA VAL A 658 -9.46 -39.77 18.24
C VAL A 658 -9.30 -38.25 18.16
N VAL A 659 -10.31 -37.53 18.65
CA VAL A 659 -10.37 -36.08 18.61
C VAL A 659 -10.68 -35.54 20.00
N LYS A 660 -9.68 -34.91 20.59
CA LYS A 660 -9.77 -34.20 21.86
C LYS A 660 -10.41 -32.83 21.60
N ILE A 661 -11.68 -32.70 21.94
CA ILE A 661 -12.37 -31.41 22.05
C ILE A 661 -11.99 -30.81 23.40
N THR A 662 -11.59 -29.54 23.46
CA THR A 662 -11.46 -28.83 24.74
C THR A 662 -12.19 -27.51 24.73
N LEU A 663 -12.98 -27.25 25.77
CA LEU A 663 -13.71 -26.02 26.00
C LEU A 663 -13.11 -25.26 27.19
N ARG A 664 -12.74 -24.00 26.94
CA ARG A 664 -12.18 -23.08 27.93
C ARG A 664 -12.87 -21.73 27.88
N ASP A 665 -12.71 -20.97 28.95
CA ASP A 665 -12.92 -19.53 28.90
C ASP A 665 -11.66 -18.79 28.41
N GLY A 666 -11.75 -17.47 28.28
CA GLY A 666 -10.65 -16.57 27.90
C GLY A 666 -9.64 -16.27 29.02
N THR A 667 -9.85 -16.75 30.26
CA THR A 667 -8.78 -16.85 31.27
C THR A 667 -7.95 -18.13 31.10
N GLY A 668 -8.41 -19.05 30.25
CA GLY A 668 -7.84 -20.38 30.06
C GLY A 668 -8.40 -21.44 31.02
N GLN A 669 -9.38 -21.09 31.87
CA GLN A 669 -10.01 -22.03 32.80
C GLN A 669 -10.83 -23.08 32.06
N ALA A 670 -10.93 -24.26 32.68
CA ALA A 670 -11.73 -25.37 32.18
C ALA A 670 -13.23 -25.08 32.32
N LEU A 671 -14.02 -25.39 31.27
CA LEU A 671 -15.49 -25.31 31.32
C LEU A 671 -16.10 -26.73 31.34
N PRO A 672 -16.32 -27.32 32.53
CA PRO A 672 -16.87 -28.66 32.69
C PRO A 672 -18.38 -28.72 32.45
N GLY A 673 -18.89 -29.93 32.19
CA GLY A 673 -20.32 -30.22 32.14
C GLY A 673 -21.06 -29.57 30.96
N ARG A 674 -20.36 -29.23 29.87
CA ARG A 674 -20.95 -28.70 28.64
C ARG A 674 -21.04 -29.78 27.58
N GLN A 675 -22.19 -29.91 26.93
CA GLN A 675 -22.39 -30.92 25.88
C GLN A 675 -21.78 -30.43 24.57
N VAL A 676 -20.76 -31.15 24.11
CA VAL A 676 -20.16 -30.96 22.78
C VAL A 676 -20.46 -32.17 21.90
N ARG A 677 -20.75 -31.92 20.62
CA ARG A 677 -20.94 -32.95 19.60
C ARG A 677 -19.93 -32.77 18.49
N LEU A 678 -19.20 -33.82 18.13
CA LEU A 678 -18.35 -33.86 16.94
C LEU A 678 -19.21 -34.15 15.72
N GLN A 679 -18.82 -33.61 14.58
CA GLN A 679 -19.42 -33.85 13.28
C GLN A 679 -18.32 -34.07 12.26
N SER A 680 -18.62 -34.80 11.18
CA SER A 680 -17.70 -35.08 10.09
C SER A 680 -18.42 -34.98 8.74
N SER A 681 -17.74 -34.49 7.71
CA SER A 681 -18.23 -34.61 6.32
C SER A 681 -18.13 -36.03 5.75
N GLN A 682 -17.23 -36.88 6.29
CA GLN A 682 -16.98 -38.25 5.82
C GLN A 682 -16.69 -39.22 6.96
N GLY A 683 -17.16 -40.47 6.83
CA GLY A 683 -16.99 -41.51 7.84
C GLY A 683 -18.07 -41.52 8.94
N THR A 684 -17.88 -42.35 9.95
CA THR A 684 -18.79 -42.52 11.11
C THR A 684 -18.18 -41.88 12.35
N VAL A 685 -18.95 -41.02 13.02
CA VAL A 685 -18.55 -40.32 14.25
C VAL A 685 -19.15 -41.01 15.49
N VAL A 686 -18.39 -41.02 16.58
CA VAL A 686 -18.87 -41.29 17.94
C VAL A 686 -18.58 -40.06 18.81
N ASP A 687 -19.64 -39.48 19.37
CA ASP A 687 -19.60 -38.27 20.20
C ASP A 687 -18.89 -38.49 21.55
N GLY A 688 -18.15 -37.48 22.00
CA GLY A 688 -17.48 -37.47 23.31
C GLY A 688 -18.36 -37.05 24.49
N GLY A 689 -19.49 -36.40 24.24
CA GLY A 689 -20.47 -36.03 25.27
C GLY A 689 -20.09 -34.79 26.09
N LEU A 690 -20.26 -34.86 27.41
CA LEU A 690 -19.99 -33.73 28.33
C LEU A 690 -18.49 -33.50 28.53
N THR A 691 -18.09 -32.24 28.65
CA THR A 691 -16.72 -31.88 29.05
C THR A 691 -16.40 -32.27 30.50
N ASP A 692 -15.20 -32.79 30.73
CA ASP A 692 -14.67 -33.18 32.03
C ASP A 692 -14.21 -31.98 32.88
N VAL A 693 -13.69 -32.26 34.09
CA VAL A 693 -13.16 -31.24 35.02
C VAL A 693 -11.95 -30.44 34.50
N GLN A 694 -11.34 -30.85 33.39
CA GLN A 694 -10.28 -30.14 32.68
C GLN A 694 -10.78 -29.44 31.40
N GLY A 695 -12.09 -29.48 31.16
CA GLY A 695 -12.78 -28.90 30.00
C GLY A 695 -12.74 -29.80 28.76
N ARG A 696 -12.38 -31.09 28.89
CA ARG A 696 -12.05 -31.98 27.77
C ARG A 696 -13.18 -32.97 27.48
N SER A 697 -13.36 -33.30 26.21
CA SER A 697 -14.28 -34.33 25.73
C SER A 697 -13.59 -35.07 24.57
N PHE A 698 -13.74 -36.39 24.50
CA PHE A 698 -13.01 -37.23 23.53
C PHE A 698 -13.99 -37.93 22.60
N ALA A 699 -14.12 -37.40 21.39
CA ALA A 699 -14.86 -38.03 20.30
C ALA A 699 -13.91 -38.85 19.41
N TYR A 700 -14.44 -39.65 18.49
CA TYR A 700 -13.63 -40.25 17.43
C TYR A 700 -14.39 -40.43 16.12
N VAL A 701 -13.66 -40.53 15.02
CA VAL A 701 -14.17 -40.82 13.67
C VAL A 701 -13.44 -42.02 13.05
N THR A 702 -14.16 -42.85 12.30
CA THR A 702 -13.61 -43.93 11.47
C THR A 702 -14.18 -43.85 10.06
N SER A 703 -13.48 -44.37 9.04
CA SER A 703 -13.99 -44.46 7.68
C SER A 703 -13.61 -45.79 7.02
N THR A 704 -14.51 -46.31 6.19
CA THR A 704 -14.29 -47.41 5.24
C THR A 704 -14.00 -46.90 3.81
N SER A 705 -13.86 -45.58 3.65
CA SER A 705 -13.65 -44.91 2.38
C SER A 705 -12.53 -43.89 2.51
N ALA A 706 -11.58 -43.92 1.56
CA ALA A 706 -10.51 -42.95 1.50
C ALA A 706 -11.05 -41.57 1.08
N GLY A 707 -10.35 -40.50 1.46
CA GLY A 707 -10.75 -39.11 1.25
C GLY A 707 -10.68 -38.26 2.52
N ASP A 708 -10.95 -36.97 2.35
CA ASP A 708 -10.88 -35.97 3.41
C ASP A 708 -12.19 -35.88 4.20
N ALA A 709 -12.06 -35.75 5.53
CA ALA A 709 -13.15 -35.56 6.48
C ALA A 709 -12.94 -34.22 7.20
N GLU A 710 -13.82 -33.25 6.93
CA GLU A 710 -13.90 -31.98 7.66
C GLU A 710 -14.59 -32.23 9.00
N LEU A 711 -13.87 -32.02 10.10
CA LEU A 711 -14.40 -32.17 11.44
C LEU A 711 -14.74 -30.82 12.05
N SER A 712 -15.89 -30.73 12.70
CA SER A 712 -16.31 -29.60 13.53
C SER A 712 -16.95 -30.09 14.83
N ALA A 713 -16.94 -29.27 15.88
CA ALA A 713 -17.60 -29.58 17.14
C ALA A 713 -18.49 -28.42 17.58
N THR A 714 -19.78 -28.72 17.75
CA THR A 714 -20.79 -27.77 18.22
C THR A 714 -21.01 -27.93 19.71
N LEU A 715 -21.07 -26.81 20.45
CA LEU A 715 -21.84 -26.76 21.69
C LEU A 715 -23.31 -26.99 21.36
N ASP A 716 -24.03 -27.75 22.19
CA ASP A 716 -25.47 -27.89 22.01
C ASP A 716 -26.20 -26.60 22.39
N LEU A 717 -26.87 -25.97 21.43
CA LEU A 717 -27.66 -24.75 21.68
C LEU A 717 -29.01 -25.04 22.33
N GLN A 718 -29.35 -26.30 22.60
CA GLN A 718 -30.48 -26.65 23.44
C GLN A 718 -30.18 -26.30 24.91
N ASN A 719 -30.74 -25.16 25.34
CA ASN A 719 -30.78 -24.64 26.71
C ASN A 719 -29.47 -24.06 27.28
N THR A 720 -28.34 -24.09 26.56
CA THR A 720 -27.16 -23.28 26.92
C THR A 720 -26.93 -22.15 25.91
N CYS A 721 -27.06 -20.92 26.40
CA CYS A 721 -26.89 -19.67 25.64
C CYS A 721 -25.41 -19.31 25.39
N GLU A 722 -24.55 -20.34 25.44
CA GLU A 722 -23.11 -20.26 25.30
C GLU A 722 -22.75 -20.72 23.89
N PHE A 723 -22.31 -19.79 23.04
CA PHE A 723 -21.85 -20.13 21.70
C PHE A 723 -20.32 -20.07 21.61
N ALA A 724 -19.72 -21.16 21.16
CA ALA A 724 -18.37 -21.19 20.65
C ALA A 724 -18.44 -21.39 19.13
N ARG A 725 -17.67 -20.60 18.36
CA ARG A 725 -17.36 -20.97 16.99
C ARG A 725 -16.53 -22.27 17.03
N SER A 726 -16.81 -23.22 16.15
CA SER A 726 -15.95 -24.40 15.99
C SER A 726 -14.77 -24.08 15.09
N PRO A 727 -13.53 -24.49 15.41
CA PRO A 727 -12.50 -24.64 14.40
C PRO A 727 -12.89 -25.76 13.43
N LEU A 728 -12.29 -25.77 12.25
CA LEU A 728 -12.39 -26.88 11.30
C LEU A 728 -11.10 -27.67 11.38
N ALA A 729 -11.18 -28.94 11.77
CA ALA A 729 -10.04 -29.85 11.80
C ALA A 729 -10.19 -30.85 10.65
N LEU A 730 -9.33 -30.76 9.62
CA LEU A 730 -9.36 -31.67 8.48
C LEU A 730 -8.55 -32.93 8.81
N VAL A 731 -9.15 -34.12 8.68
CA VAL A 731 -8.47 -35.41 8.82
C VAL A 731 -8.64 -36.23 7.55
N THR A 732 -7.62 -36.99 7.14
CA THR A 732 -7.61 -37.68 5.85
C THR A 732 -7.54 -39.19 6.04
N PHE A 733 -8.52 -39.90 5.49
CA PHE A 733 -8.49 -41.35 5.44
C PHE A 733 -7.77 -41.79 4.16
N THR A 734 -6.65 -42.49 4.30
CA THR A 734 -5.87 -43.00 3.16
C THR A 734 -6.39 -44.36 2.71
N PRO A 735 -6.12 -44.81 1.48
CA PRO A 735 -6.14 -46.24 1.18
C PRO A 735 -5.30 -47.01 2.23
N PRO A 736 -5.71 -48.23 2.65
CA PRO A 736 -4.88 -49.05 3.52
C PRO A 736 -3.59 -49.43 2.80
N SER A 737 -2.45 -49.25 3.48
CA SER A 737 -1.11 -49.54 2.96
C SER A 737 -0.54 -50.81 3.60
N ASP A 738 0.24 -51.58 2.83
CA ASP A 738 0.93 -52.78 3.30
C ASP A 738 2.29 -52.48 4.01
N GLU A 739 2.64 -51.22 4.21
CA GLU A 739 3.97 -50.80 4.70
C GLU A 739 4.21 -50.96 6.21
N SER A 740 5.44 -51.33 6.54
CA SER A 740 5.95 -51.59 7.88
C SER A 740 6.60 -50.36 8.53
N ASN A 741 5.82 -49.52 9.20
CA ASN A 741 6.36 -48.28 9.79
C ASN A 741 7.10 -48.53 11.14
N LEU A 742 8.35 -48.05 11.24
CA LEU A 742 9.16 -48.06 12.48
C LEU A 742 9.01 -46.79 13.35
N LEU A 743 8.28 -45.76 12.90
CA LEU A 743 8.02 -44.53 13.65
C LEU A 743 6.49 -44.37 13.84
N PRO A 744 5.89 -45.07 14.83
CA PRO A 744 4.43 -45.24 14.92
C PRO A 744 3.67 -43.95 15.24
N ASP A 745 4.30 -42.97 15.89
CA ASP A 745 3.67 -41.72 16.36
C ASP A 745 3.71 -40.57 15.33
N ALA A 746 3.83 -40.90 14.04
CA ALA A 746 3.86 -39.91 12.96
C ALA A 746 2.49 -39.23 12.79
N ALA A 747 2.40 -37.94 13.11
CA ALA A 747 1.15 -37.17 13.03
C ALA A 747 0.77 -36.78 11.60
N ALA A 748 1.78 -36.59 10.76
CA ALA A 748 1.77 -36.43 9.30
C ALA A 748 3.15 -36.87 8.75
N PRO A 749 3.35 -37.08 7.44
CA PRO A 749 4.65 -37.47 6.88
C PRO A 749 5.81 -36.52 7.20
N TYR A 750 5.50 -35.27 7.51
CA TYR A 750 6.42 -34.15 7.84
C TYR A 750 6.27 -33.62 9.28
N LEU A 751 5.44 -34.28 10.10
CA LEU A 751 5.24 -33.97 11.53
C LEU A 751 5.53 -35.22 12.37
N ASN A 752 6.79 -35.64 12.34
CA ASN A 752 7.27 -36.80 13.08
C ASN A 752 8.13 -36.39 14.29
N ASN A 753 7.54 -36.44 15.50
CA ASN A 753 8.23 -36.01 16.72
C ASN A 753 9.42 -36.89 17.14
N GLN A 754 9.60 -38.08 16.54
CA GLN A 754 10.68 -39.01 16.88
C GLN A 754 12.02 -38.67 16.18
N ILE A 755 12.06 -37.66 15.30
CA ILE A 755 13.29 -37.07 14.73
C ILE A 755 13.63 -35.81 15.53
N GLU A 756 14.88 -35.61 15.97
CA GLU A 756 15.30 -34.52 16.86
C GLU A 756 16.58 -33.81 16.35
N ALA A 757 16.84 -32.59 16.85
CA ALA A 757 18.06 -31.82 16.55
C ALA A 757 18.49 -31.03 17.79
N GLU A 758 19.80 -30.98 18.07
CA GLU A 758 20.36 -30.31 19.26
C GLU A 758 21.74 -29.70 18.93
N PRO A 759 22.03 -28.42 19.29
CA PRO A 759 21.13 -27.46 19.93
C PRO A 759 20.10 -26.85 18.96
N LEU A 760 19.13 -26.11 19.51
CA LEU A 760 18.21 -25.25 18.76
C LEU A 760 18.35 -23.79 19.24
N PRO A 761 18.11 -22.78 18.38
CA PRO A 761 17.76 -22.90 16.96
C PRO A 761 18.93 -23.34 16.07
N LEU A 762 18.64 -23.74 14.83
CA LEU A 762 19.64 -24.16 13.85
C LEU A 762 20.39 -22.95 13.27
N VAL A 763 21.66 -22.79 13.66
CA VAL A 763 22.50 -21.63 13.33
C VAL A 763 23.70 -22.03 12.46
N ARG A 764 24.00 -21.21 11.46
CA ARG A 764 25.13 -21.35 10.54
C ARG A 764 26.45 -21.54 11.30
N GLY A 765 27.16 -22.63 11.02
CA GLY A 765 28.47 -22.91 11.59
C GLY A 765 28.46 -23.49 13.01
N VAL A 766 27.30 -23.63 13.65
CA VAL A 766 27.19 -24.26 14.99
C VAL A 766 27.06 -25.78 14.84
N PRO A 767 28.00 -26.59 15.37
CA PRO A 767 27.87 -28.05 15.31
C PRO A 767 26.59 -28.52 16.02
N THR A 768 25.79 -29.28 15.29
CA THR A 768 24.46 -29.79 15.69
C THR A 768 24.49 -31.33 15.59
N VAL A 769 23.66 -32.01 16.38
CA VAL A 769 23.42 -33.45 16.27
C VAL A 769 21.97 -33.68 15.86
N LEU A 770 21.77 -34.36 14.74
CA LEU A 770 20.46 -34.90 14.36
C LEU A 770 20.29 -36.29 15.00
N ARG A 771 19.11 -36.59 15.54
CA ARG A 771 18.75 -37.90 16.09
C ARG A 771 17.45 -38.41 15.48
N ALA A 772 17.24 -39.71 15.53
CA ALA A 772 15.93 -40.31 15.30
C ALA A 772 15.71 -41.55 16.18
N ARG A 773 14.51 -41.72 16.71
CA ARG A 773 14.09 -42.88 17.49
C ARG A 773 13.29 -43.84 16.62
N LEU A 774 13.77 -45.07 16.52
CA LEU A 774 13.15 -46.16 15.77
C LEU A 774 12.54 -47.18 16.74
N THR A 775 11.30 -47.58 16.50
CA THR A 775 10.58 -48.60 17.26
C THR A 775 10.48 -49.86 16.42
N ASN A 776 10.87 -51.02 16.96
CA ASN A 776 10.62 -52.31 16.33
C ASN A 776 9.33 -52.93 16.92
N PRO A 777 8.19 -52.93 16.20
CA PRO A 777 6.94 -53.54 16.67
C PRO A 777 6.91 -55.07 16.48
N ASN A 778 7.97 -55.68 15.94
CA ASN A 778 8.00 -57.11 15.66
C ASN A 778 8.42 -57.93 16.91
N PRO A 779 7.89 -59.16 17.07
CA PRO A 779 8.30 -60.09 18.14
C PRO A 779 9.67 -60.76 17.89
N PHE A 780 10.45 -60.27 16.93
CA PHE A 780 11.80 -60.75 16.58
C PHE A 780 12.75 -59.56 16.31
N PRO A 781 14.07 -59.73 16.51
CA PRO A 781 15.04 -58.66 16.25
C PRO A 781 15.19 -58.39 14.73
N ILE A 782 15.41 -57.12 14.40
CA ILE A 782 15.64 -56.63 13.04
C ILE A 782 16.98 -55.90 12.94
N THR A 783 17.61 -55.93 11.77
CA THR A 783 18.70 -55.03 11.39
C THR A 783 18.12 -53.88 10.57
N VAL A 784 18.54 -52.64 10.84
CA VAL A 784 18.11 -51.43 10.13
C VAL A 784 19.31 -50.68 9.55
N ASP A 785 19.16 -50.25 8.31
CA ASP A 785 20.04 -49.31 7.62
C ASP A 785 19.27 -47.98 7.40
N ALA A 786 19.88 -46.82 7.66
CA ALA A 786 19.18 -45.54 7.62
C ALA A 786 20.05 -44.35 7.19
N THR A 787 19.46 -43.43 6.41
CA THR A 787 20.11 -42.24 5.84
C THR A 787 19.37 -40.98 6.27
N PHE A 788 20.09 -40.01 6.85
CA PHE A 788 19.59 -38.67 7.14
C PHE A 788 19.84 -37.72 5.96
N GLY A 789 18.86 -36.90 5.63
CA GLY A 789 18.96 -35.81 4.67
C GLY A 789 18.46 -34.47 5.23
N VAL A 790 18.95 -33.36 4.68
CA VAL A 790 18.50 -31.99 4.98
C VAL A 790 17.99 -31.29 3.72
N PHE A 791 16.98 -30.46 3.89
CA PHE A 791 16.56 -29.47 2.91
C PHE A 791 16.06 -28.19 3.62
N GLN A 792 16.10 -27.02 2.98
CA GLN A 792 15.88 -25.75 3.70
C GLN A 792 14.43 -25.24 3.61
N LEU A 793 13.84 -25.16 2.41
CA LEU A 793 12.59 -24.42 2.18
C LEU A 793 11.77 -24.99 1.03
N GLY A 794 10.65 -25.67 1.33
CA GLY A 794 9.59 -25.96 0.36
C GLY A 794 9.21 -27.43 0.16
N ILE A 795 8.11 -27.61 -0.57
CA ILE A 795 7.51 -28.92 -0.92
C ILE A 795 8.23 -29.53 -2.12
N GLY A 796 8.52 -30.84 -2.07
CA GLY A 796 8.83 -31.62 -3.27
C GLY A 796 10.25 -31.45 -3.82
N LEU A 797 11.26 -31.30 -2.96
CA LEU A 797 12.66 -31.12 -3.37
C LEU A 797 13.60 -32.21 -2.83
N THR A 798 14.70 -32.44 -3.57
CA THR A 798 15.69 -33.46 -3.25
C THR A 798 16.48 -33.08 -2.00
N PHE A 799 16.35 -33.90 -0.94
CA PHE A 799 17.12 -33.74 0.29
C PHE A 799 18.61 -34.02 0.04
N GLY A 800 19.48 -33.14 0.52
CA GLY A 800 20.93 -33.34 0.49
C GLY A 800 21.36 -34.29 1.61
N PRO A 801 22.24 -35.27 1.37
CA PRO A 801 22.65 -36.24 2.39
C PRO A 801 23.43 -35.56 3.52
N VAL A 802 23.16 -35.99 4.75
CA VAL A 802 23.86 -35.55 5.97
C VAL A 802 24.81 -36.64 6.47
N GLY A 803 24.32 -37.87 6.55
CA GLY A 803 25.06 -39.02 7.08
C GLY A 803 24.19 -40.27 7.16
N GLU A 804 24.84 -41.42 7.32
CA GLU A 804 24.19 -42.73 7.31
C GLU A 804 24.55 -43.55 8.56
N VAL A 805 23.64 -44.42 8.96
CA VAL A 805 23.77 -45.30 10.13
C VAL A 805 23.30 -46.70 9.73
N ASN A 806 24.25 -47.58 9.40
CA ASN A 806 24.00 -48.89 8.80
C ASN A 806 24.29 -50.03 9.79
N GLY A 807 23.61 -51.17 9.64
CA GLY A 807 23.77 -52.38 10.46
C GLY A 807 23.17 -52.31 11.87
N VAL A 808 22.20 -51.42 12.12
CA VAL A 808 21.66 -51.17 13.46
C VAL A 808 20.67 -52.27 13.88
N VAL A 809 21.11 -53.20 14.73
CA VAL A 809 20.21 -54.20 15.31
C VAL A 809 19.29 -53.57 16.36
N ILE A 810 17.97 -53.69 16.16
CA ILE A 810 16.92 -53.34 17.12
C ILE A 810 16.26 -54.64 17.62
N PRO A 811 16.32 -54.94 18.94
CA PRO A 811 15.66 -56.10 19.53
C PRO A 811 14.13 -56.12 19.30
N ALA A 812 13.52 -57.29 19.55
CA ALA A 812 12.06 -57.47 19.49
C ALA A 812 11.34 -56.52 20.46
N ASN A 813 10.22 -55.92 20.02
CA ASN A 813 9.36 -55.04 20.82
C ASN A 813 10.13 -53.93 21.58
N SER A 814 11.11 -53.29 20.93
CA SER A 814 12.01 -52.33 21.59
C SER A 814 12.34 -51.10 20.72
N GLU A 815 12.77 -50.02 21.38
CA GLU A 815 13.19 -48.76 20.76
C GLU A 815 14.72 -48.66 20.68
N ARG A 816 15.23 -47.95 19.65
CA ARG A 816 16.64 -47.56 19.55
C ARG A 816 16.79 -46.19 18.89
N VAL A 817 17.69 -45.36 19.43
CA VAL A 817 18.05 -44.06 18.85
C VAL A 817 19.27 -44.21 17.94
N ILE A 818 19.20 -43.59 16.77
CA ILE A 818 20.31 -43.37 15.82
C ILE A 818 20.59 -41.86 15.72
N GLN A 819 21.82 -41.47 15.40
CA GLN A 819 22.20 -40.05 15.33
C GLN A 819 23.38 -39.78 14.39
N VAL A 820 23.44 -38.56 13.83
CA VAL A 820 24.54 -38.07 12.99
C VAL A 820 24.93 -36.63 13.36
N PRO A 821 26.23 -36.26 13.37
CA PRO A 821 26.67 -34.89 13.54
C PRO A 821 26.54 -34.10 12.22
N TRP A 822 26.18 -32.83 12.32
CA TRP A 822 25.94 -31.96 11.18
C TRP A 822 26.16 -30.49 11.55
N THR A 823 26.77 -29.70 10.67
CA THR A 823 26.90 -28.24 10.87
C THR A 823 26.01 -27.53 9.85
N PRO A 824 24.99 -26.75 10.26
CA PRO A 824 24.16 -25.99 9.33
C PRO A 824 25.01 -25.03 8.49
N VAL A 825 24.84 -25.10 7.17
CA VAL A 825 25.57 -24.22 6.23
C VAL A 825 24.99 -22.80 6.16
N ILE A 826 23.79 -22.61 6.71
CA ILE A 826 22.97 -21.41 6.78
C ILE A 826 22.05 -21.49 8.01
N SER A 827 21.68 -20.36 8.60
CA SER A 827 20.75 -20.29 9.74
C SER A 827 19.32 -20.19 9.24
N GLY A 828 18.39 -21.00 9.75
CA GLY A 828 17.00 -20.95 9.28
C GLY A 828 16.18 -22.20 9.58
N HIS A 829 15.00 -22.26 8.96
CA HIS A 829 14.18 -23.47 8.90
C HIS A 829 14.92 -24.59 8.14
N TYR A 830 14.67 -25.84 8.55
CA TYR A 830 15.11 -27.03 7.83
C TYR A 830 14.05 -28.15 7.87
N CYS A 831 13.74 -28.73 6.71
CA CYS A 831 13.16 -30.06 6.59
C CYS A 831 14.29 -31.09 6.82
N ILE A 832 14.07 -32.06 7.71
CA ILE A 832 14.96 -33.22 7.90
C ILE A 832 14.25 -34.47 7.37
N GLU A 833 14.95 -35.25 6.54
CA GLU A 833 14.49 -36.55 6.04
C GLU A 833 15.22 -37.69 6.75
N LEU A 834 14.48 -38.76 7.03
CA LEU A 834 15.01 -40.07 7.40
C LEU A 834 14.44 -41.12 6.45
N ARG A 835 15.32 -41.76 5.67
CA ARG A 835 15.01 -43.01 4.94
C ARG A 835 15.53 -44.19 5.75
N TYR A 836 14.80 -45.30 5.76
CA TYR A 836 15.26 -46.53 6.38
C TYR A 836 14.84 -47.78 5.61
N ALA A 837 15.65 -48.83 5.71
CA ALA A 837 15.35 -50.19 5.27
C ALA A 837 15.66 -51.15 6.42
N TRP A 838 14.85 -52.19 6.59
CA TRP A 838 15.02 -53.17 7.65
C TRP A 838 14.77 -54.61 7.18
N GLN A 839 15.46 -55.54 7.83
CA GLN A 839 15.37 -56.98 7.56
C GLN A 839 15.48 -57.77 8.87
N PRO A 840 14.86 -58.96 9.01
CA PRO A 840 15.06 -59.82 10.17
C PRO A 840 16.53 -60.20 10.35
N VAL A 841 17.02 -60.31 11.58
CA VAL A 841 18.37 -60.82 11.84
C VAL A 841 18.48 -62.28 11.35
N PRO A 842 19.50 -62.67 10.56
CA PRO A 842 19.61 -64.02 10.01
C PRO A 842 19.50 -65.12 11.09
N GLY A 843 18.56 -66.05 10.88
CA GLY A 843 18.27 -67.15 11.82
C GLY A 843 17.21 -66.82 12.88
N ALA A 844 16.74 -65.57 13.00
CA ALA A 844 15.56 -65.26 13.80
C ALA A 844 14.30 -65.88 13.16
N SER A 845 13.46 -66.50 13.98
CA SER A 845 12.18 -67.08 13.56
C SER A 845 11.09 -66.77 14.59
N ALA A 846 9.86 -66.59 14.11
CA ALA A 846 8.73 -66.23 14.96
C ALA A 846 8.17 -67.45 15.70
N GLY A 847 8.11 -67.39 17.03
CA GLY A 847 7.12 -68.15 17.79
C GLY A 847 5.70 -67.74 17.37
N ALA A 848 4.73 -68.66 17.49
CA ALA A 848 3.39 -68.50 16.91
C ALA A 848 2.74 -67.14 17.23
N ALA A 849 2.51 -66.33 16.19
CA ALA A 849 2.12 -64.94 16.33
C ALA A 849 0.60 -64.72 16.20
N PRO A 850 0.03 -63.69 16.87
CA PRO A 850 -1.33 -63.21 16.60
C PRO A 850 -1.42 -62.51 15.23
N ALA A 851 -2.65 -62.25 14.77
CA ALA A 851 -3.00 -61.96 13.37
C ALA A 851 -2.61 -60.58 12.79
N ARG A 852 -1.49 -59.98 13.22
CA ARG A 852 -0.85 -58.80 12.59
C ARG A 852 0.69 -58.92 12.54
N ALA A 853 1.20 -60.12 12.29
CA ALA A 853 2.62 -60.31 11.99
C ALA A 853 2.98 -59.68 10.63
N VAL A 854 3.89 -58.70 10.65
CA VAL A 854 4.40 -58.00 9.47
C VAL A 854 5.35 -58.90 8.65
N SER A 855 5.59 -58.55 7.39
CA SER A 855 6.38 -59.30 6.41
C SER A 855 7.73 -59.81 6.93
N GLN A 856 7.93 -61.14 6.93
CA GLN A 856 9.25 -61.74 7.17
C GLN A 856 10.27 -61.49 6.03
N GLY A 857 9.85 -60.86 4.93
CA GLY A 857 10.75 -60.40 3.86
C GLY A 857 11.50 -59.09 4.17
N GLY A 858 11.29 -58.50 5.35
CA GLY A 858 11.75 -57.15 5.67
C GLY A 858 10.77 -56.08 5.19
N GLY A 859 11.25 -54.83 5.14
CA GLY A 859 10.50 -53.67 4.69
C GLY A 859 11.34 -52.39 4.70
N SER A 860 10.74 -51.26 4.36
CA SER A 860 11.39 -49.95 4.31
C SER A 860 10.40 -48.82 4.64
N GLY A 861 10.88 -47.59 4.72
CA GLY A 861 10.04 -46.41 4.92
C GLY A 861 10.79 -45.09 4.81
N ARG A 862 10.03 -44.00 4.75
CA ARG A 862 10.48 -42.61 4.67
C ARG A 862 9.69 -41.78 5.68
N GLN A 863 10.35 -40.91 6.44
CA GLN A 863 9.75 -40.03 7.43
C GLN A 863 10.46 -38.68 7.42
N LEU A 864 9.72 -37.58 7.61
CA LEU A 864 10.25 -36.22 7.57
C LEU A 864 9.87 -35.45 8.85
N ARG A 865 10.66 -34.43 9.21
CA ARG A 865 10.31 -33.46 10.25
C ARG A 865 10.80 -32.06 9.87
N ASN A 866 9.92 -31.07 10.03
CA ASN A 866 10.26 -29.66 9.93
C ASN A 866 10.82 -29.12 11.26
N PHE A 867 11.91 -28.34 11.19
CA PHE A 867 12.54 -27.65 12.30
C PHE A 867 12.55 -26.15 12.05
N ASN A 868 11.72 -25.43 12.79
CA ASN A 868 11.51 -24.01 12.68
C ASN A 868 12.56 -23.25 13.51
N VAL A 869 12.86 -22.00 13.13
CA VAL A 869 13.65 -21.11 14.01
C VAL A 869 12.76 -20.70 15.18
N ALA A 870 13.12 -21.12 16.40
CA ALA A 870 12.63 -20.46 17.60
C ALA A 870 13.23 -19.04 17.64
N PRO A 871 12.43 -17.96 17.49
CA PRO A 871 12.97 -16.61 17.62
C PRO A 871 13.45 -16.38 19.05
N GLY A 872 14.51 -15.59 19.20
CA GLY A 872 14.84 -15.01 20.50
C GLY A 872 13.63 -14.22 21.04
N PRO A 873 13.44 -14.15 22.38
CA PRO A 873 12.27 -13.51 22.97
C PRO A 873 12.10 -12.08 22.44
N LEU A 874 10.95 -11.82 21.81
CA LEU A 874 10.69 -10.60 21.02
C LEU A 874 10.53 -9.32 21.86
N ALA A 875 10.74 -9.42 23.17
CA ALA A 875 11.02 -8.27 24.02
C ALA A 875 12.41 -7.71 23.66
N GLY A 876 12.47 -6.82 22.67
CA GLY A 876 13.51 -5.80 22.64
C GLY A 876 13.55 -5.12 24.02
N PRO A 877 14.74 -4.85 24.61
CA PRO A 877 14.90 -4.66 26.05
C PRO A 877 14.13 -3.45 26.61
N GLN A 878 12.86 -3.68 26.98
CA GLN A 878 11.98 -2.83 27.79
C GLN A 878 12.48 -2.79 29.23
N GLY A 879 13.65 -2.18 29.33
CA GLY A 879 14.69 -2.66 30.23
C GLY A 879 15.88 -1.72 30.18
N LYS A 880 15.63 -0.41 30.06
CA LYS A 880 16.63 0.57 30.46
C LYS A 880 17.19 0.27 31.87
N PRO A 881 16.45 -0.26 32.86
CA PRO A 881 17.03 -0.82 34.10
C PRO A 881 17.83 -2.14 33.99
N SER A 882 17.65 -2.99 32.98
CA SER A 882 18.41 -4.25 32.80
C SER A 882 19.61 -4.09 31.87
N LEU A 883 19.48 -3.32 30.78
CA LEU A 883 20.62 -2.74 30.07
C LEU A 883 21.42 -1.80 30.98
N ASP A 884 20.79 -1.03 31.89
CA ASP A 884 21.53 -0.34 32.96
C ASP A 884 22.23 -1.34 33.88
N LYS A 885 21.73 -2.56 34.11
CA LYS A 885 22.47 -3.54 34.93
C LYS A 885 23.69 -4.07 34.20
N ALA A 886 23.56 -4.42 32.92
CA ALA A 886 24.71 -4.78 32.08
C ALA A 886 25.72 -3.61 31.98
N ALA A 887 25.25 -2.42 31.58
CA ALA A 887 26.04 -1.20 31.45
C ALA A 887 26.50 -0.57 32.78
N LYS A 888 25.96 -0.98 33.94
CA LYS A 888 26.51 -0.68 35.27
C LYS A 888 27.38 -1.81 35.82
N ALA A 889 27.40 -3.00 35.21
CA ALA A 889 28.40 -4.04 35.49
C ALA A 889 29.66 -3.80 34.65
N THR A 890 29.54 -3.69 33.32
CA THR A 890 30.63 -3.23 32.45
C THR A 890 31.03 -1.78 32.78
N GLY A 891 30.08 -0.92 33.12
CA GLY A 891 30.34 0.42 33.62
C GLY A 891 30.77 0.49 35.10
N ALA A 892 30.66 -0.59 35.89
CA ALA A 892 31.38 -0.69 37.17
C ALA A 892 32.85 -1.02 36.92
N VAL A 893 33.13 -1.97 36.01
CA VAL A 893 34.50 -2.23 35.52
C VAL A 893 35.10 -0.96 34.90
N GLY A 894 34.33 -0.20 34.13
CA GLY A 894 34.73 1.11 33.62
C GLY A 894 34.93 2.18 34.70
N LYS A 895 34.17 2.13 35.79
CA LYS A 895 34.37 3.02 36.96
C LYS A 895 35.59 2.64 37.79
N LEU A 896 36.02 1.39 37.84
CA LEU A 896 37.34 1.04 38.37
C LEU A 896 38.50 1.74 37.62
N GLY A 897 38.24 2.23 36.40
CA GLY A 897 39.14 3.12 35.64
C GLY A 897 38.70 4.59 35.50
N ALA A 898 37.59 5.01 36.13
CA ALA A 898 37.00 6.35 35.92
C ALA A 898 36.50 7.06 37.20
N ASP A 899 36.30 6.35 38.32
CA ASP A 899 36.40 6.93 39.65
C ASP A 899 37.89 7.28 39.91
N LYS A 900 38.17 8.46 40.47
CA LYS A 900 39.11 9.38 39.81
C LYS A 900 40.59 9.31 40.23
N GLY A 901 41.08 8.21 40.79
CA GLY A 901 42.53 8.07 41.04
C GLY A 901 43.06 6.93 41.91
N ALA A 902 42.21 6.11 42.56
CA ALA A 902 42.59 5.14 43.59
C ALA A 902 43.64 4.04 43.25
N LEU A 903 44.29 4.06 42.08
CA LEU A 903 45.35 3.13 41.66
C LEU A 903 46.79 3.66 41.80
N PHE A 904 47.02 4.93 42.14
CA PHE A 904 48.32 5.63 42.06
C PHE A 904 49.40 5.14 43.05
N ILE A 905 50.01 3.98 42.81
CA ILE A 905 51.08 3.42 43.65
C ILE A 905 52.42 3.36 42.87
N PRO A 906 53.54 3.86 43.42
CA PRO A 906 54.79 3.96 42.67
C PRO A 906 55.48 2.64 42.27
N LYS A 907 55.95 2.62 41.02
CA LYS A 907 57.09 1.86 40.46
C LYS A 907 57.06 0.33 40.40
N VAL A 908 56.27 -0.38 41.20
CA VAL A 908 56.34 -1.84 41.26
C VAL A 908 55.02 -2.42 40.72
N LEU A 909 55.12 -3.30 39.71
CA LEU A 909 54.06 -4.21 39.22
C LEU A 909 52.96 -3.58 38.32
N ALA A 910 53.34 -3.18 37.10
CA ALA A 910 52.44 -2.97 35.95
C ALA A 910 51.28 -1.94 36.06
N HIS A 911 51.29 -1.05 37.06
CA HIS A 911 50.29 0.02 37.32
C HIS A 911 49.62 0.59 36.05
N PHE A 912 50.41 1.05 35.07
CA PHE A 912 49.89 1.68 33.86
C PHE A 912 49.19 0.72 32.90
N LEU A 913 49.75 -0.47 32.64
CA LEU A 913 49.14 -1.46 31.75
C LEU A 913 47.80 -1.95 32.32
N VAL A 914 47.74 -2.19 33.64
CA VAL A 914 46.50 -2.59 34.32
C VAL A 914 45.49 -1.44 34.28
N ARG A 915 45.87 -0.23 34.69
CA ARG A 915 45.00 0.96 34.66
C ARG A 915 44.41 1.22 33.28
N TRP A 916 45.23 1.16 32.22
CA TRP A 916 44.76 1.39 30.85
C TRP A 916 43.93 0.24 30.29
N GLN A 917 44.12 -1.00 30.74
CA GLN A 917 43.16 -2.07 30.41
C GLN A 917 41.80 -1.85 31.09
N LEU A 918 41.79 -1.57 32.40
CA LEU A 918 40.57 -1.27 33.15
C LEU A 918 39.79 -0.10 32.52
N LYS A 919 40.50 0.98 32.18
CA LYS A 919 39.89 2.17 31.56
C LYS A 919 39.44 1.93 30.12
N LYS A 920 40.16 1.15 29.31
CA LYS A 920 39.75 0.79 27.95
C LYS A 920 38.46 -0.04 27.96
N ALA A 921 38.33 -1.00 28.87
CA ALA A 921 37.08 -1.75 29.08
C ALA A 921 35.90 -0.82 29.47
N GLY A 922 36.18 0.29 30.17
CA GLY A 922 35.21 1.35 30.44
C GLY A 922 34.84 2.20 29.22
N GLU A 923 35.82 2.57 28.40
CA GLU A 923 35.61 3.37 27.18
C GLU A 923 34.83 2.56 26.12
N ILE A 924 35.08 1.25 26.01
CA ILE A 924 34.27 0.30 25.23
C ILE A 924 32.80 0.25 25.70
N SER A 925 32.54 0.49 26.99
CA SER A 925 31.18 0.58 27.54
C SER A 925 30.52 1.96 27.36
N GLN A 926 31.25 2.98 26.90
CA GLN A 926 30.75 4.36 26.71
C GLN A 926 30.50 4.73 25.24
N SER A 927 30.96 3.93 24.27
CA SER A 927 30.71 4.14 22.83
C SER A 927 29.23 4.00 22.42
N LEU A 928 28.39 3.39 23.26
CA LEU A 928 26.95 3.17 23.08
C LEU A 928 26.10 4.48 23.16
N GLY A 929 26.65 5.62 22.71
CA GLY A 929 26.10 6.96 22.89
C GLY A 929 25.91 7.81 21.63
N GLY A 930 26.49 7.44 20.47
CA GLY A 930 26.35 8.24 19.25
C GLY A 930 26.99 7.66 17.99
N ASP A 931 26.49 8.14 16.84
CA ASP A 931 26.75 7.67 15.47
C ASP A 931 26.21 6.26 15.14
N PRO A 932 25.98 5.91 13.85
CA PRO A 932 24.88 5.01 13.48
C PRO A 932 25.19 3.51 13.65
N PRO A 933 24.14 2.68 13.88
CA PRO A 933 24.29 1.23 14.05
C PRO A 933 25.00 0.53 12.89
N ARG A 934 25.86 -0.44 13.24
CA ARG A 934 26.76 -1.12 12.30
C ARG A 934 26.03 -1.83 11.17
N GLN A 935 26.31 -1.42 9.94
CA GLN A 935 25.71 -1.99 8.73
C GLN A 935 26.31 -3.36 8.33
N ASP A 936 27.39 -3.82 8.97
CA ASP A 936 28.01 -5.13 8.76
C ASP A 936 27.35 -6.27 9.57
N TYR A 937 26.08 -6.08 9.95
CA TYR A 937 25.29 -6.93 10.83
C TYR A 937 25.06 -8.37 10.35
N ARG A 938 25.50 -8.73 9.14
CA ARG A 938 25.43 -10.09 8.58
C ARG A 938 26.66 -10.95 8.89
N THR A 939 27.38 -10.62 9.96
CA THR A 939 28.54 -11.36 10.49
C THR A 939 28.51 -11.39 12.02
N ILE A 940 28.87 -12.52 12.63
CA ILE A 940 29.05 -12.62 14.09
C ILE A 940 30.47 -12.12 14.45
N ALA A 941 30.63 -11.51 15.63
CA ALA A 941 31.95 -11.11 16.13
C ALA A 941 32.73 -12.34 16.63
N LEU A 942 34.06 -12.28 16.63
CA LEU A 942 34.91 -13.29 17.27
C LEU A 942 35.77 -12.60 18.34
N PRO A 943 35.97 -13.20 19.53
CA PRO A 943 36.89 -12.65 20.54
C PRO A 943 38.33 -12.63 20.03
N GLU A 944 38.95 -11.44 19.99
CA GLU A 944 40.36 -11.26 19.62
C GLU A 944 41.17 -10.87 20.86
N LYS A 945 42.00 -11.78 21.37
CA LYS A 945 42.83 -11.58 22.57
C LYS A 945 44.22 -11.01 22.20
N PRO A 946 44.59 -9.79 22.60
CA PRO A 946 45.93 -9.26 22.39
C PRO A 946 46.99 -10.05 23.18
N THR A 947 48.19 -10.22 22.62
CA THR A 947 49.34 -10.82 23.32
C THR A 947 50.28 -9.75 23.89
N ILE A 948 50.60 -9.85 25.17
CA ILE A 948 51.56 -8.99 25.89
C ILE A 948 52.76 -9.85 26.31
N PRO A 949 54.02 -9.39 26.16
CA PRO A 949 55.18 -10.10 26.69
C PRO A 949 55.08 -10.29 28.22
N PRO A 950 55.39 -11.48 28.76
CA PRO A 950 55.34 -11.72 30.20
C PRO A 950 56.40 -10.91 30.96
N PHE A 951 56.09 -10.58 32.20
CA PHE A 951 57.06 -10.08 33.18
C PHE A 951 57.94 -11.24 33.66
N GLU A 952 59.25 -11.09 33.51
CA GLU A 952 60.26 -12.02 34.02
C GLU A 952 60.73 -11.60 35.43
N PRO A 953 61.27 -12.53 36.26
CA PRO A 953 61.78 -12.20 37.59
C PRO A 953 63.13 -11.46 37.55
N ASP A 954 63.39 -10.57 38.51
CA ASP A 954 64.66 -9.86 38.68
C ASP A 954 65.00 -9.56 40.16
N ASP A 955 66.08 -8.81 40.41
CA ASP A 955 66.57 -8.43 41.74
C ASP A 955 65.55 -7.62 42.59
N GLN A 956 64.45 -7.13 41.99
CA GLN A 956 63.38 -6.37 42.64
C GLN A 956 61.99 -7.02 42.47
N LEU A 957 61.87 -8.05 41.61
CA LEU A 957 60.64 -8.76 41.27
C LEU A 957 60.81 -10.28 41.44
N SER A 958 60.23 -10.83 42.52
CA SER A 958 60.26 -12.27 42.77
C SER A 958 59.55 -13.09 41.68
N ALA A 959 59.91 -14.37 41.55
CA ALA A 959 59.28 -15.27 40.59
C ALA A 959 57.79 -15.54 40.88
N ALA A 960 57.38 -15.61 42.17
CA ALA A 960 55.98 -15.79 42.55
C ALA A 960 55.14 -14.56 42.18
N ARG A 961 55.68 -13.37 42.45
CA ARG A 961 55.09 -12.06 42.14
C ARG A 961 54.99 -11.83 40.63
N ALA A 962 56.03 -12.15 39.86
CA ALA A 962 56.01 -12.12 38.40
C ALA A 962 54.92 -13.03 37.81
N ALA A 963 54.85 -14.28 38.26
CA ALA A 963 53.85 -15.24 37.81
C ALA A 963 52.40 -14.79 38.12
N ALA A 964 52.16 -14.23 39.31
CA ALA A 964 50.85 -13.71 39.69
C ALA A 964 50.40 -12.52 38.81
N ILE A 965 51.33 -11.63 38.42
CA ILE A 965 51.04 -10.51 37.50
C ILE A 965 50.70 -11.01 36.11
N ASN A 966 51.48 -11.96 35.58
CA ASN A 966 51.22 -12.53 34.26
C ASN A 966 49.84 -13.21 34.21
N ALA A 967 49.48 -13.95 35.26
CA ALA A 967 48.15 -14.58 35.38
C ALA A 967 47.01 -13.56 35.51
N LEU A 968 47.22 -12.45 36.20
CA LEU A 968 46.25 -11.35 36.31
C LEU A 968 46.04 -10.62 34.97
N ILE A 969 47.13 -10.32 34.25
CA ILE A 969 47.09 -9.66 32.95
C ILE A 969 46.41 -10.56 31.91
N ASP A 970 46.70 -11.87 31.89
CA ASP A 970 46.07 -12.82 30.97
C ASP A 970 44.55 -12.91 31.20
N ALA A 971 44.09 -12.91 32.46
CA ALA A 971 42.66 -12.88 32.80
C ALA A 971 41.97 -11.56 32.41
N LEU A 972 42.65 -10.41 32.58
CA LEU A 972 42.15 -9.10 32.15
C LEU A 972 41.98 -9.02 30.62
N LEU A 973 42.87 -9.69 29.87
CA LEU A 973 42.78 -9.78 28.41
C LEU A 973 41.59 -10.64 27.93
N ASP A 974 41.17 -11.66 28.68
CA ASP A 974 39.94 -12.43 28.38
C ASP A 974 38.67 -11.62 28.63
N VAL A 975 38.67 -10.77 29.67
CA VAL A 975 37.58 -9.80 29.91
C VAL A 975 37.47 -8.83 28.73
N GLN A 976 38.61 -8.32 28.21
CA GLN A 976 38.61 -7.44 27.04
C GLN A 976 38.05 -8.15 25.80
N ALA A 977 38.61 -9.31 25.43
CA ALA A 977 38.27 -10.00 24.18
C ALA A 977 36.79 -10.44 24.09
N ASN A 978 36.20 -10.91 25.20
CA ASN A 978 34.78 -11.28 25.23
C ASN A 978 33.85 -10.04 25.32
N GLY A 979 34.30 -8.97 25.97
CA GLY A 979 33.58 -7.68 25.98
C GLY A 979 33.50 -7.05 24.59
N ASP A 980 34.62 -7.01 23.87
CA ASP A 980 34.68 -6.53 22.48
C ASP A 980 33.72 -7.32 21.57
N ALA A 981 33.68 -8.65 21.68
CA ALA A 981 32.76 -9.50 20.91
C ALA A 981 31.27 -9.30 21.28
N ALA A 982 30.97 -9.09 22.57
CA ALA A 982 29.61 -8.79 23.03
C ALA A 982 29.11 -7.44 22.47
N VAL A 983 29.92 -6.38 22.59
CA VAL A 983 29.55 -5.02 22.11
C VAL A 983 29.34 -4.99 20.60
N ILE A 984 30.23 -5.61 19.81
CA ILE A 984 30.06 -5.70 18.35
C ILE A 984 28.77 -6.46 17.98
N SER A 985 28.39 -7.49 18.76
CA SER A 985 27.12 -8.21 18.57
C SER A 985 25.90 -7.35 18.91
N LEU A 986 25.97 -6.53 19.96
CA LEU A 986 24.92 -5.57 20.32
C LEU A 986 24.73 -4.45 19.26
N ASP A 987 25.83 -3.86 18.77
CA ASP A 987 25.78 -2.85 17.71
C ASP A 987 25.18 -3.41 16.41
N ARG A 988 25.54 -4.65 16.07
CA ARG A 988 25.00 -5.35 14.90
C ARG A 988 23.56 -5.80 15.11
N TYR A 989 23.13 -6.12 16.33
CA TYR A 989 21.71 -6.30 16.67
C TYR A 989 20.92 -5.01 16.40
N GLY A 990 21.44 -3.86 16.82
CA GLY A 990 20.88 -2.54 16.48
C GLY A 990 20.84 -2.30 14.96
N GLY A 991 21.93 -2.62 14.25
CA GLY A 991 22.03 -2.50 12.79
C GLY A 991 21.01 -3.34 12.04
N ALA A 992 20.88 -4.61 12.38
CA ALA A 992 19.88 -5.52 11.80
C ALA A 992 18.45 -5.05 12.11
N THR A 993 18.20 -4.59 13.34
CA THR A 993 16.87 -4.10 13.77
C THR A 993 16.46 -2.83 13.01
N VAL A 994 17.37 -1.85 12.84
CA VAL A 994 17.12 -0.64 12.05
C VAL A 994 16.98 -0.95 10.55
N ALA A 995 17.67 -1.98 10.05
CA ALA A 995 17.51 -2.46 8.67
C ALA A 995 16.26 -3.35 8.46
N GLY A 996 15.49 -3.67 9.50
CA GLY A 996 14.34 -4.58 9.44
C GLY A 996 14.71 -6.06 9.23
N ASP A 997 15.99 -6.42 9.30
CA ASP A 997 16.48 -7.79 9.11
C ASP A 997 16.32 -8.60 10.40
N LEU A 998 15.08 -8.98 10.70
CA LEU A 998 14.71 -9.72 11.91
C LEU A 998 15.46 -11.07 12.04
N GLN A 999 15.84 -11.68 10.92
CA GLN A 999 16.63 -12.93 10.91
C GLN A 999 18.04 -12.67 11.46
N TRP A 1000 18.69 -11.57 11.09
CA TRP A 1000 19.98 -11.20 11.67
C TRP A 1000 19.87 -10.59 13.06
N ALA A 1001 18.81 -9.85 13.37
CA ALA A 1001 18.56 -9.38 14.74
C ALA A 1001 18.48 -10.57 15.73
N SER A 1002 17.71 -11.62 15.41
CA SER A 1002 17.63 -12.80 16.29
C SER A 1002 18.97 -13.57 16.41
N GLN A 1003 19.86 -13.50 15.42
CA GLN A 1003 21.19 -14.13 15.49
C GLN A 1003 22.18 -13.32 16.31
N GLN A 1004 22.19 -12.00 16.16
CA GLN A 1004 23.07 -11.11 16.93
C GLN A 1004 22.68 -11.07 18.42
N ALA A 1005 21.38 -11.12 18.73
CA ALA A 1005 20.89 -11.24 20.11
C ALA A 1005 21.34 -12.56 20.77
N ALA A 1006 21.36 -13.68 20.03
CA ALA A 1006 21.85 -14.95 20.54
C ALA A 1006 23.38 -14.95 20.79
N ALA A 1007 24.15 -14.33 19.89
CA ALA A 1007 25.59 -14.15 20.05
C ALA A 1007 25.93 -13.28 21.27
N LEU A 1008 25.20 -12.19 21.48
CA LEU A 1008 25.35 -11.30 22.64
C LEU A 1008 25.23 -12.08 23.96
N ILE A 1009 24.15 -12.82 24.16
CA ILE A 1009 23.89 -13.59 25.40
C ILE A 1009 25.01 -14.62 25.67
N TYR A 1010 25.55 -15.24 24.61
CA TYR A 1010 26.69 -16.14 24.73
C TYR A 1010 27.96 -15.42 25.22
N TYR A 1011 28.32 -14.28 24.60
CA TYR A 1011 29.53 -13.53 24.99
C TYR A 1011 29.40 -12.85 26.37
N GLU A 1012 28.20 -12.45 26.79
CA GLU A 1012 27.94 -11.97 28.17
C GLU A 1012 28.26 -13.03 29.22
N GLN A 1013 27.88 -14.30 28.98
CA GLN A 1013 28.19 -15.40 29.90
C GLN A 1013 29.70 -15.71 29.96
N GLN A 1014 30.42 -15.65 28.83
CA GLN A 1014 31.88 -15.80 28.80
C GLN A 1014 32.59 -14.64 29.51
N LEU A 1015 32.12 -13.41 29.27
CA LEU A 1015 32.61 -12.19 29.92
C LEU A 1015 32.46 -12.28 31.46
N GLY A 1016 31.31 -12.72 31.95
CA GLY A 1016 31.09 -12.92 33.38
C GLY A 1016 32.03 -13.97 34.00
N ALA A 1017 32.35 -15.05 33.28
CA ALA A 1017 33.33 -16.04 33.73
C ALA A 1017 34.77 -15.47 33.78
N ALA A 1018 35.15 -14.65 32.80
CA ALA A 1018 36.43 -13.95 32.80
C ALA A 1018 36.54 -12.94 33.98
N MET A 1019 35.46 -12.22 34.30
CA MET A 1019 35.44 -11.25 35.41
C MET A 1019 35.66 -11.90 36.78
N ILE A 1020 35.02 -13.06 37.06
CA ILE A 1020 35.30 -13.82 38.30
C ILE A 1020 36.77 -14.28 38.32
N THR A 1021 37.29 -14.73 37.18
CA THR A 1021 38.70 -15.14 37.07
C THR A 1021 39.65 -14.00 37.43
N VAL A 1022 39.38 -12.75 37.01
CA VAL A 1022 40.16 -11.57 37.41
C VAL A 1022 40.11 -11.34 38.92
N ALA A 1023 38.95 -11.47 39.56
CA ALA A 1023 38.84 -11.35 41.02
C ALA A 1023 39.72 -12.38 41.76
N ASP A 1024 39.69 -13.65 41.32
CA ASP A 1024 40.51 -14.71 41.90
C ASP A 1024 42.02 -14.48 41.69
N ARG A 1025 42.43 -13.83 40.59
CA ARG A 1025 43.83 -13.42 40.38
C ARG A 1025 44.25 -12.22 41.23
N LEU A 1026 43.36 -11.26 41.47
CA LEU A 1026 43.63 -10.13 42.37
C LEU A 1026 43.82 -10.59 43.82
N ASP A 1027 42.97 -11.49 44.32
CA ASP A 1027 43.10 -12.06 45.66
C ASP A 1027 44.38 -12.92 45.79
N ALA A 1028 44.71 -13.74 44.78
CA ALA A 1028 45.96 -14.51 44.77
C ALA A 1028 47.22 -13.61 44.74
N PHE A 1029 47.18 -12.51 43.99
CA PHE A 1029 48.26 -11.52 43.93
C PHE A 1029 48.44 -10.78 45.27
N ARG A 1030 47.34 -10.41 45.92
CA ARG A 1030 47.33 -9.83 47.28
C ARG A 1030 47.94 -10.79 48.30
N GLN A 1031 47.64 -12.09 48.22
CA GLN A 1031 48.22 -13.11 49.09
C GLN A 1031 49.75 -13.21 48.89
N VAL A 1032 50.25 -13.23 47.65
CA VAL A 1032 51.71 -13.28 47.38
C VAL A 1032 52.45 -12.08 47.99
N LEU A 1033 51.86 -10.87 47.94
CA LEU A 1033 52.48 -9.70 48.57
C LEU A 1033 52.51 -9.81 50.11
N GLN A 1034 51.48 -10.41 50.73
CA GLN A 1034 51.44 -10.65 52.18
C GLN A 1034 52.42 -11.75 52.61
N ASP A 1035 52.50 -12.85 51.87
CA ASP A 1035 53.43 -13.97 52.12
C ASP A 1035 54.90 -13.53 52.00
N GLU A 1036 55.18 -12.58 51.09
CA GLU A 1036 56.50 -11.97 50.91
C GLU A 1036 56.79 -10.84 51.91
N GLY A 1037 55.92 -10.62 52.90
CA GLY A 1037 56.12 -9.65 53.97
C GLY A 1037 56.08 -8.19 53.53
N VAL A 1038 55.45 -7.88 52.39
CA VAL A 1038 55.31 -6.50 51.90
C VAL A 1038 54.35 -5.74 52.82
N ALA A 1039 54.89 -4.79 53.57
CA ALA A 1039 54.08 -3.86 54.37
C ALA A 1039 53.11 -3.09 53.46
N ASP A 1040 51.88 -2.88 53.95
CA ASP A 1040 50.86 -2.17 53.18
C ASP A 1040 51.31 -0.75 52.81
N VAL A 1041 51.07 -0.38 51.56
CA VAL A 1041 51.51 0.89 50.99
C VAL A 1041 50.34 1.87 51.08
N ILE A 1042 50.37 2.71 52.11
CA ILE A 1042 49.44 3.83 52.27
C ILE A 1042 49.95 5.00 51.44
N VAL A 1043 49.20 5.36 50.39
CA VAL A 1043 49.47 6.52 49.54
C VAL A 1043 48.80 7.75 50.14
N THR A 1044 49.58 8.81 50.39
CA THR A 1044 49.05 10.05 50.98
C THR A 1044 48.67 11.08 49.91
N ALA A 1045 47.87 12.07 50.31
CA ALA A 1045 47.51 13.21 49.47
C ALA A 1045 48.72 14.03 48.99
N ASP A 1046 49.86 13.97 49.69
CA ASP A 1046 51.08 14.68 49.29
C ASP A 1046 51.93 13.88 48.30
N ASP A 1047 51.93 12.54 48.38
CA ASP A 1047 52.52 11.67 47.35
C ASP A 1047 51.80 11.85 46.00
N LEU A 1048 50.46 11.92 46.05
CA LEU A 1048 49.60 12.19 44.90
C LEU A 1048 49.86 13.56 44.29
N ARG A 1049 50.02 14.61 45.11
CA ARG A 1049 50.42 15.96 44.64
C ARG A 1049 51.78 15.93 43.96
N ALA A 1050 52.78 15.28 44.55
CA ALA A 1050 54.12 15.17 43.97
C ALA A 1050 54.12 14.41 42.63
N TYR A 1051 53.31 13.35 42.50
CA TYR A 1051 53.11 12.64 41.24
C TYR A 1051 52.42 13.53 40.19
N GLN A 1052 51.36 14.27 40.56
CA GLN A 1052 50.71 15.21 39.65
C GLN A 1052 51.69 16.30 39.19
N GLU A 1053 52.53 16.82 40.08
CA GLU A 1053 53.52 17.85 39.75
C GLU A 1053 54.50 17.35 38.67
N ARG A 1054 55.03 16.12 38.81
CA ARG A 1054 55.80 15.43 37.76
C ARG A 1054 55.02 15.35 36.45
N LEU A 1055 53.73 14.99 36.51
CA LEU A 1055 52.88 14.82 35.34
C LEU A 1055 52.53 16.16 34.65
N ARG A 1056 52.62 17.30 35.36
CA ARG A 1056 52.54 18.66 34.81
C ARG A 1056 53.84 19.04 34.09
N SER A 1057 55.01 18.73 34.66
CA SER A 1057 56.32 19.18 34.15
C SER A 1057 56.96 18.26 33.11
N GLU A 1058 56.81 16.95 33.23
CA GLU A 1058 57.50 15.93 32.41
C GLU A 1058 56.53 15.10 31.56
N GLY A 1059 55.23 15.11 31.88
CA GLY A 1059 54.20 14.35 31.19
C GLY A 1059 54.22 12.85 31.53
N PHE A 1060 53.66 12.03 30.63
CA PHE A 1060 53.95 10.60 30.63
C PHE A 1060 55.29 10.36 29.91
N SER A 1061 56.13 9.51 30.49
CA SER A 1061 57.40 9.10 29.90
C SER A 1061 57.20 8.17 28.71
N ALA A 1062 58.23 8.08 27.87
CA ALA A 1062 58.23 7.25 26.67
C ALA A 1062 57.89 5.77 26.88
N ALA A 1063 58.26 5.19 28.02
CA ALA A 1063 57.96 3.79 28.35
C ALA A 1063 56.51 3.61 28.79
N GLU A 1064 55.95 4.61 29.48
CA GLU A 1064 54.52 4.69 29.80
C GLU A 1064 53.73 4.81 28.47
N ILE A 1065 54.05 5.78 27.60
CA ILE A 1065 53.37 5.97 26.30
C ILE A 1065 53.42 4.73 25.39
N ALA A 1066 54.58 4.07 25.27
CA ALA A 1066 54.73 2.87 24.45
C ALA A 1066 53.86 1.69 24.96
N ALA A 1067 53.73 1.55 26.28
CA ALA A 1067 52.88 0.53 26.88
C ALA A 1067 51.38 0.78 26.62
N ALA A 1068 50.92 2.04 26.62
CA ALA A 1068 49.55 2.38 26.20
C ALA A 1068 49.29 2.03 24.72
N GLN A 1069 50.24 2.34 23.84
CA GLN A 1069 50.14 2.06 22.41
C GLN A 1069 50.09 0.56 22.10
N MET A 1070 50.79 -0.28 22.88
CA MET A 1070 50.68 -1.75 22.78
C MET A 1070 49.28 -2.28 23.17
N LEU A 1071 48.49 -1.53 23.93
CA LEU A 1071 47.09 -1.84 24.25
C LEU A 1071 46.08 -1.26 23.23
N GLY A 1072 46.57 -0.58 22.19
CA GLY A 1072 45.76 0.07 21.15
C GLY A 1072 45.24 1.46 21.53
N TRP A 1073 45.82 2.14 22.51
CA TRP A 1073 45.42 3.50 22.87
C TRP A 1073 45.88 4.53 21.84
N SER A 1074 45.01 5.48 21.50
CA SER A 1074 45.36 6.64 20.67
C SER A 1074 46.15 7.69 21.46
N ALA A 1075 46.89 8.55 20.76
CA ALA A 1075 47.62 9.66 21.40
C ALA A 1075 46.67 10.61 22.17
N ASP A 1076 45.47 10.85 21.63
CA ASP A 1076 44.47 11.73 22.25
C ASP A 1076 43.88 11.10 23.53
N ALA A 1077 43.65 9.79 23.54
CA ALA A 1077 43.20 9.07 24.74
C ALA A 1077 44.27 9.08 25.86
N ILE A 1078 45.54 8.97 25.48
CA ILE A 1078 46.68 9.06 26.42
C ILE A 1078 46.78 10.48 27.01
N GLU A 1079 46.64 11.53 26.21
CA GLU A 1079 46.64 12.91 26.73
C GLU A 1079 45.39 13.21 27.58
N ALA A 1080 44.22 12.69 27.20
CA ALA A 1080 43.00 12.80 28.02
C ALA A 1080 43.16 12.11 29.38
N ASP A 1081 43.82 10.94 29.44
CA ASP A 1081 44.16 10.26 30.70
C ASP A 1081 45.17 11.05 31.54
N ARG A 1082 46.10 11.76 30.90
CA ARG A 1082 47.02 12.67 31.58
C ARG A 1082 46.27 13.86 32.21
N GLN A 1083 45.39 14.51 31.46
CA GLN A 1083 44.57 15.63 31.95
C GLN A 1083 43.63 15.20 33.08
N ALA A 1084 43.01 14.02 32.98
CA ALA A 1084 42.20 13.46 34.07
C ALA A 1084 43.03 13.23 35.34
N SER A 1085 44.24 12.66 35.21
CA SER A 1085 45.18 12.44 36.32
C SER A 1085 45.60 13.75 37.01
N LEU A 1086 45.68 14.85 36.27
CA LEU A 1086 46.03 16.19 36.77
C LEU A 1086 44.88 16.93 37.46
N ALA A 1087 43.64 16.48 37.24
CA ALA A 1087 42.40 17.08 37.77
C ALA A 1087 41.74 16.24 38.90
N ALA A 1088 42.31 15.09 39.24
CA ALA A 1088 41.93 14.29 40.40
C ALA A 1088 42.19 15.04 41.73
N ASP A 1089 41.34 14.84 42.74
CA ASP A 1089 41.55 15.40 44.09
C ASP A 1089 42.50 14.49 44.90
N PRO A 1090 43.71 14.95 45.25
CA PRO A 1090 44.66 14.14 46.02
C PRO A 1090 44.15 13.69 47.40
N VAL A 1091 43.11 14.34 47.96
CA VAL A 1091 42.55 13.96 49.27
C VAL A 1091 41.53 12.83 49.16
N ALA A 1092 40.80 12.75 48.05
CA ALA A 1092 39.80 11.70 47.81
C ALA A 1092 40.43 10.35 47.43
N GLU A 1093 41.61 10.39 46.80
CA GLU A 1093 42.27 9.21 46.19
C GLU A 1093 43.41 8.64 47.05
N ALA A 1094 43.59 9.13 48.28
CA ALA A 1094 44.58 8.64 49.25
C ALA A 1094 44.06 7.42 50.02
N GLY A 1095 44.85 6.34 50.14
CA GLY A 1095 44.38 5.08 50.73
C GLY A 1095 45.41 3.95 50.78
N SER A 1096 44.93 2.77 51.20
CA SER A 1096 45.69 1.52 51.32
C SER A 1096 45.70 0.72 50.01
N LEU A 1097 46.86 0.17 49.62
CA LEU A 1097 46.98 -0.79 48.52
C LEU A 1097 46.19 -2.07 48.81
N MET A 1098 46.35 -2.61 50.02
CA MET A 1098 45.81 -3.92 50.39
C MET A 1098 44.28 -3.91 50.50
N ASP A 1099 43.68 -2.78 50.88
CA ASP A 1099 42.22 -2.62 50.90
C ASP A 1099 41.66 -2.30 49.50
N TYR A 1100 42.39 -1.53 48.69
CA TYR A 1100 42.01 -1.27 47.29
C TYR A 1100 41.97 -2.54 46.44
N LEU A 1101 43.00 -3.40 46.52
CA LEU A 1101 43.04 -4.67 45.80
C LEU A 1101 41.87 -5.59 46.20
N ALA A 1102 41.55 -5.67 47.50
CA ALA A 1102 40.42 -6.47 48.00
C ALA A 1102 39.06 -5.94 47.51
N THR A 1103 38.86 -4.63 47.54
CA THR A 1103 37.63 -3.97 47.09
C THR A 1103 37.43 -4.15 45.58
N THR A 1104 38.53 -4.08 44.82
CA THR A 1104 38.54 -4.34 43.37
C THR A 1104 38.19 -5.80 43.05
N ALA A 1105 38.76 -6.77 43.77
CA ALA A 1105 38.44 -8.19 43.61
C ALA A 1105 36.96 -8.49 43.94
N ALA A 1106 36.43 -7.95 45.04
CA ALA A 1106 35.02 -8.10 45.39
C ALA A 1106 34.08 -7.53 44.30
N THR A 1107 34.40 -6.36 43.75
CA THR A 1107 33.61 -5.69 42.70
C THR A 1107 33.59 -6.51 41.40
N TYR A 1108 34.74 -7.06 40.99
CA TYR A 1108 34.83 -7.94 39.81
C TYR A 1108 34.03 -9.24 39.98
N ARG A 1109 34.00 -9.80 41.19
CA ARG A 1109 33.26 -11.02 41.50
C ARG A 1109 31.74 -10.79 41.44
N GLU A 1110 31.25 -9.69 42.04
CA GLU A 1110 29.83 -9.30 41.95
C GLU A 1110 29.37 -9.02 40.51
N ALA A 1111 30.17 -8.28 39.72
CA ALA A 1111 29.88 -8.01 38.31
C ALA A 1111 29.87 -9.29 37.46
N GLY A 1112 30.79 -10.22 37.73
CA GLY A 1112 30.89 -11.51 37.03
C GLY A 1112 29.71 -12.45 37.33
N ASP A 1113 29.31 -12.58 38.61
CA ASP A 1113 28.16 -13.42 38.99
C ASP A 1113 26.83 -12.89 38.42
N LEU A 1114 26.69 -11.57 38.27
CA LEU A 1114 25.55 -10.95 37.58
C LEU A 1114 25.51 -11.27 36.08
N LEU A 1115 26.66 -11.26 35.40
CA LEU A 1115 26.75 -11.55 33.95
C LEU A 1115 26.67 -13.04 33.61
N ARG A 1116 27.05 -13.94 34.53
CA ARG A 1116 26.89 -15.39 34.34
C ARG A 1116 25.46 -15.89 34.57
N ASN A 1117 24.65 -15.12 35.30
CA ASN A 1117 23.24 -15.43 35.57
C ASN A 1117 22.32 -14.35 34.96
N PRO A 1118 22.37 -14.12 33.64
CA PRO A 1118 21.41 -13.22 32.99
C PRO A 1118 20.01 -13.78 33.23
N VAL A 1119 19.08 -12.92 33.68
CA VAL A 1119 17.78 -13.36 34.18
C VAL A 1119 17.04 -14.12 33.09
N THR A 1120 16.90 -15.45 33.27
CA THR A 1120 16.05 -16.28 32.42
C THR A 1120 14.63 -15.73 32.46
N PHE A 1121 14.01 -15.56 31.28
CA PHE A 1121 12.75 -14.84 31.11
C PHE A 1121 11.64 -15.39 32.02
N GLY A 1122 11.44 -14.72 33.16
CA GLY A 1122 10.65 -15.17 34.29
C GLY A 1122 10.67 -14.11 35.41
N ALA A 1123 9.56 -13.99 36.15
CA ALA A 1123 9.31 -12.81 36.98
C ALA A 1123 9.98 -12.87 38.38
N PRO A 1124 10.49 -11.73 38.90
CA PRO A 1124 10.86 -11.59 40.30
C PRO A 1124 9.60 -11.36 41.17
N ALA A 1125 9.54 -12.00 42.33
CA ALA A 1125 8.51 -11.77 43.34
C ALA A 1125 9.08 -10.98 44.54
N GLY A 1126 8.32 -10.00 45.04
CA GLY A 1126 8.57 -9.34 46.34
C GLY A 1126 9.01 -7.88 46.27
N GLY A 1127 8.09 -6.96 46.62
CA GLY A 1127 8.36 -5.53 46.77
C GLY A 1127 7.09 -4.71 46.58
N ALA A 1128 6.60 -4.04 47.64
CA ALA A 1128 5.43 -3.16 47.59
C ALA A 1128 5.75 -1.85 46.80
N ILE A 1129 4.81 -1.05 46.30
CA ILE A 1129 3.68 -0.42 46.99
C ILE A 1129 2.48 -0.13 46.05
N HIS A 1130 1.26 -0.31 46.59
CA HIS A 1130 -0.09 0.14 46.17
C HIS A 1130 -0.44 0.42 44.68
N GLY A 1131 -1.37 -0.39 44.16
CA GLY A 1131 -2.31 -0.06 43.07
C GLY A 1131 -3.35 -1.18 42.98
N ALA A 1132 -4.66 -0.87 42.94
CA ALA A 1132 -5.71 -1.87 43.09
C ALA A 1132 -6.60 -2.04 41.84
N GLY A 1133 -6.86 -3.29 41.46
CA GLY A 1133 -8.13 -3.67 40.83
C GLY A 1133 -8.25 -3.60 39.31
N ALA A 1134 -7.44 -4.36 38.56
CA ALA A 1134 -7.80 -4.84 37.23
C ALA A 1134 -7.21 -6.24 36.98
N GLY A 1135 -8.01 -7.18 36.48
CA GLY A 1135 -7.53 -8.50 36.08
C GLY A 1135 -6.81 -8.42 34.73
N ALA A 1136 -5.58 -8.92 34.64
CA ALA A 1136 -4.83 -8.94 33.39
C ALA A 1136 -5.53 -9.86 32.37
N SER A 1137 -5.85 -9.33 31.19
CA SER A 1137 -6.46 -10.08 30.09
C SER A 1137 -5.37 -10.63 29.17
N ASN A 1138 -5.17 -11.94 29.18
CA ASN A 1138 -4.17 -12.63 28.35
C ASN A 1138 -4.60 -12.78 26.88
N LEU A 1139 -5.49 -11.93 26.37
CA LEU A 1139 -6.04 -12.00 25.01
C LEU A 1139 -5.40 -10.95 24.08
N ILE A 1140 -5.24 -11.31 22.80
CA ILE A 1140 -4.60 -10.49 21.76
C ILE A 1140 -5.35 -10.61 20.42
N ARG A 1141 -5.50 -9.50 19.68
CA ARG A 1141 -6.07 -9.45 18.33
C ARG A 1141 -5.02 -9.01 17.31
N ILE A 1142 -5.05 -9.63 16.13
CA ILE A 1142 -4.30 -9.20 14.94
C ILE A 1142 -5.33 -8.58 13.97
N PHE A 1143 -4.99 -7.46 13.35
CA PHE A 1143 -5.88 -6.75 12.42
C PHE A 1143 -5.40 -6.79 10.95
N GLU A 1144 -4.17 -7.21 10.68
CA GLU A 1144 -3.58 -7.26 9.34
C GLU A 1144 -3.37 -8.71 8.85
N PRO A 1145 -3.49 -9.00 7.54
CA PRO A 1145 -3.19 -10.31 6.98
C PRO A 1145 -1.69 -10.64 7.04
N VAL A 1146 -1.37 -11.77 7.67
CA VAL A 1146 -0.01 -12.29 7.83
C VAL A 1146 0.37 -13.11 6.60
N ASN A 1147 1.31 -12.62 5.79
CA ASN A 1147 1.65 -13.21 4.49
C ASN A 1147 3.00 -13.96 4.53
N VAL A 1148 3.02 -15.18 4.01
CA VAL A 1148 4.14 -16.13 4.16
C VAL A 1148 4.45 -16.80 2.81
N PRO A 1149 5.54 -16.41 2.13
CA PRO A 1149 5.96 -17.09 0.91
C PRO A 1149 6.66 -18.43 1.22
N ILE A 1150 6.28 -19.47 0.49
CA ILE A 1150 6.84 -20.83 0.51
C ILE A 1150 7.28 -21.22 -0.92
N GLN A 1151 8.24 -22.14 -1.06
CA GLN A 1151 8.58 -22.74 -2.35
C GLN A 1151 7.83 -24.05 -2.57
N VAL A 1152 7.47 -24.32 -3.81
CA VAL A 1152 6.76 -25.54 -4.25
C VAL A 1152 7.44 -26.05 -5.51
N ALA A 1153 7.73 -27.35 -5.55
CA ALA A 1153 8.39 -28.01 -6.66
C ALA A 1153 7.72 -29.33 -7.03
N ASN A 1154 8.06 -29.86 -8.21
CA ASN A 1154 7.67 -31.20 -8.63
C ASN A 1154 8.82 -32.20 -8.44
N PRO A 1155 8.71 -33.18 -7.51
CA PRO A 1155 9.70 -34.24 -7.32
C PRO A 1155 9.51 -35.46 -8.22
N LEU A 1156 8.46 -35.50 -9.03
CA LEU A 1156 8.16 -36.64 -9.91
C LEU A 1156 9.03 -36.61 -11.17
N ALA A 1157 9.21 -37.78 -11.79
CA ALA A 1157 10.00 -37.95 -13.01
C ALA A 1157 9.29 -37.45 -14.29
N GLU A 1158 8.04 -36.99 -14.16
CA GLU A 1158 7.18 -36.48 -15.23
C GLU A 1158 6.52 -35.16 -14.80
N ALA A 1159 6.08 -34.35 -15.77
CA ALA A 1159 5.42 -33.07 -15.49
C ALA A 1159 4.11 -33.30 -14.73
N ALA A 1160 3.94 -32.59 -13.61
CA ALA A 1160 2.85 -32.84 -12.67
C ALA A 1160 2.16 -31.55 -12.24
N THR A 1161 0.88 -31.67 -11.91
CA THR A 1161 0.11 -30.62 -11.25
C THR A 1161 0.11 -30.88 -9.74
N ILE A 1162 0.67 -29.93 -9.00
CA ILE A 1162 0.73 -29.94 -7.54
C ILE A 1162 -0.45 -29.13 -7.00
N ASP A 1163 -1.41 -29.80 -6.39
CA ASP A 1163 -2.53 -29.18 -5.67
C ASP A 1163 -2.11 -28.91 -4.22
N LEU A 1164 -2.29 -27.65 -3.79
CA LEU A 1164 -1.88 -27.13 -2.49
C LEU A 1164 -3.08 -26.92 -1.58
N ARG A 1165 -3.14 -27.66 -0.48
CA ARG A 1165 -4.26 -27.64 0.47
C ARG A 1165 -3.83 -27.03 1.80
N VAL A 1166 -4.75 -26.29 2.42
CA VAL A 1166 -4.59 -25.68 3.74
C VAL A 1166 -5.19 -26.62 4.78
N ARG A 1167 -4.40 -27.09 5.74
CA ARG A 1167 -4.86 -27.92 6.87
C ARG A 1167 -4.68 -27.16 8.19
N PRO A 1168 -5.76 -26.68 8.83
CA PRO A 1168 -5.68 -26.15 10.19
C PRO A 1168 -5.20 -27.22 11.18
N LEU A 1169 -4.25 -26.88 12.06
CA LEU A 1169 -3.70 -27.79 13.06
C LEU A 1169 -4.02 -27.34 14.50
N ASP A 1170 -3.86 -26.05 14.79
CA ASP A 1170 -4.31 -25.41 16.05
C ASP A 1170 -4.74 -23.95 15.79
N LEU A 1171 -5.50 -23.76 14.72
CA LEU A 1171 -5.95 -22.44 14.25
C LEU A 1171 -7.32 -22.09 14.86
N LEU A 1172 -7.54 -20.82 15.22
CA LEU A 1172 -8.81 -20.37 15.78
C LEU A 1172 -9.97 -20.37 14.76
N PRO A 1173 -11.23 -20.51 15.23
CA PRO A 1173 -12.41 -20.78 14.39
C PRO A 1173 -12.73 -19.82 13.25
N ASP A 1174 -12.40 -18.55 13.41
CA ASP A 1174 -12.66 -17.46 12.46
C ASP A 1174 -11.38 -16.79 11.97
N TRP A 1175 -10.25 -17.46 12.15
CA TRP A 1175 -9.03 -17.14 11.45
C TRP A 1175 -9.07 -17.82 10.08
N SER A 1176 -9.04 -17.06 8.99
CA SER A 1176 -9.08 -17.60 7.63
C SER A 1176 -7.67 -17.71 7.05
N VAL A 1177 -7.34 -18.85 6.44
CA VAL A 1177 -6.07 -19.05 5.74
C VAL A 1177 -6.32 -19.36 4.27
N THR A 1178 -5.62 -18.66 3.38
CA THR A 1178 -5.68 -18.86 1.92
C THR A 1178 -4.28 -19.08 1.36
N VAL A 1179 -4.13 -20.01 0.43
CA VAL A 1179 -2.90 -20.25 -0.35
C VAL A 1179 -3.09 -19.75 -1.78
N THR A 1180 -2.10 -19.08 -2.37
CA THR A 1180 -2.24 -18.46 -3.70
C THR A 1180 -0.91 -18.42 -4.45
N PRO A 1181 -0.83 -18.98 -5.68
CA PRO A 1181 -1.82 -19.86 -6.32
C PRO A 1181 -2.04 -21.16 -5.53
N ALA A 1182 -3.24 -21.76 -5.61
CA ALA A 1182 -3.59 -22.99 -4.89
C ALA A 1182 -3.27 -24.28 -5.67
N THR A 1183 -2.94 -24.17 -6.95
CA THR A 1183 -2.53 -25.28 -7.82
C THR A 1183 -1.42 -24.78 -8.74
N VAL A 1184 -0.36 -25.56 -8.93
CA VAL A 1184 0.77 -25.23 -9.82
C VAL A 1184 1.19 -26.42 -10.67
N THR A 1185 1.26 -26.26 -11.99
CA THR A 1185 1.78 -27.28 -12.91
C THR A 1185 3.27 -27.02 -13.17
N LEU A 1186 4.10 -28.04 -12.96
CA LEU A 1186 5.55 -27.92 -12.95
C LEU A 1186 6.22 -29.12 -13.66
N GLU A 1187 7.22 -28.82 -14.49
CA GLU A 1187 8.13 -29.82 -15.07
C GLU A 1187 8.96 -30.53 -13.99
N PRO A 1188 9.55 -31.71 -14.25
CA PRO A 1188 10.40 -32.43 -13.30
C PRO A 1188 11.51 -31.56 -12.71
N GLY A 1189 11.53 -31.40 -11.38
CA GLY A 1189 12.50 -30.57 -10.65
C GLY A 1189 12.31 -29.05 -10.77
N ALA A 1190 11.30 -28.56 -11.51
CA ALA A 1190 10.97 -27.14 -11.57
C ALA A 1190 10.36 -26.64 -10.25
N GLN A 1191 10.50 -25.33 -9.99
CA GLN A 1191 10.12 -24.69 -8.72
C GLN A 1191 9.31 -23.40 -8.97
N THR A 1192 8.44 -23.04 -8.03
CA THR A 1192 7.74 -21.75 -8.00
C THR A 1192 7.43 -21.30 -6.57
N THR A 1193 7.19 -20.00 -6.38
CA THR A 1193 6.85 -19.40 -5.08
C THR A 1193 5.34 -19.25 -4.94
N VAL A 1194 4.81 -19.62 -3.77
CA VAL A 1194 3.39 -19.54 -3.42
C VAL A 1194 3.24 -18.78 -2.10
N THR A 1195 2.18 -17.98 -1.96
CA THR A 1195 1.93 -17.19 -0.74
C THR A 1195 0.79 -17.77 0.08
N VAL A 1196 1.04 -17.99 1.37
CA VAL A 1196 0.02 -18.26 2.39
C VAL A 1196 -0.37 -16.93 3.04
N SER A 1197 -1.66 -16.62 3.14
CA SER A 1197 -2.17 -15.44 3.84
C SER A 1197 -3.07 -15.88 4.99
N ILE A 1198 -2.75 -15.44 6.22
CA ILE A 1198 -3.46 -15.79 7.45
C ILE A 1198 -4.11 -14.52 8.01
N ARG A 1199 -5.44 -14.47 8.10
CA ARG A 1199 -6.20 -13.37 8.70
C ARG A 1199 -6.80 -13.84 10.01
N ALA A 1200 -6.68 -13.06 11.08
CA ALA A 1200 -7.30 -13.36 12.36
C ALA A 1200 -8.75 -12.84 12.45
N GLY A 1201 -9.52 -13.40 13.38
CA GLY A 1201 -10.88 -12.97 13.73
C GLY A 1201 -11.03 -12.69 15.23
N THR A 1202 -11.38 -13.72 16.00
CA THR A 1202 -11.43 -13.67 17.47
C THR A 1202 -10.06 -13.48 18.09
N ALA A 1203 -10.05 -12.90 19.29
CA ALA A 1203 -8.85 -12.71 20.07
C ALA A 1203 -8.31 -14.06 20.57
N ALA A 1204 -7.03 -14.31 20.33
CA ALA A 1204 -6.33 -15.51 20.79
C ALA A 1204 -5.64 -15.26 22.14
N VAL A 1205 -5.17 -16.32 22.80
CA VAL A 1205 -4.40 -16.21 24.05
C VAL A 1205 -2.94 -15.87 23.73
N GLN A 1206 -2.36 -14.92 24.45
CA GLN A 1206 -0.97 -14.50 24.32
C GLN A 1206 0.01 -15.67 24.58
N GLY A 1207 1.02 -15.82 23.74
CA GLY A 1207 1.99 -16.91 23.80
C GLY A 1207 1.51 -18.24 23.23
N THR A 1208 0.28 -18.35 22.69
CA THR A 1208 -0.07 -19.48 21.84
C THR A 1208 0.54 -19.32 20.44
N GLN A 1209 0.63 -20.42 19.70
CA GLN A 1209 1.21 -20.45 18.36
C GLN A 1209 0.21 -21.08 17.37
N PRO A 1210 -0.87 -20.37 16.96
CA PRO A 1210 -1.81 -20.87 15.98
C PRO A 1210 -1.13 -21.41 14.72
N LEU A 1211 -1.37 -22.70 14.45
CA LEU A 1211 -0.60 -23.50 13.49
C LEU A 1211 -1.49 -23.94 12.31
N VAL A 1212 -0.96 -23.81 11.10
CA VAL A 1212 -1.58 -24.28 9.86
C VAL A 1212 -0.54 -24.97 8.97
N ALA A 1213 -0.87 -26.15 8.45
CA ALA A 1213 -0.04 -26.83 7.45
C ALA A 1213 -0.51 -26.48 6.03
N ILE A 1214 0.45 -26.51 5.10
CA ILE A 1214 0.23 -26.45 3.67
C ILE A 1214 0.77 -27.74 3.06
N GLU A 1215 -0.11 -28.49 2.40
CA GLU A 1215 0.17 -29.82 1.88
C GLU A 1215 0.16 -29.82 0.36
N GLY A 1216 1.16 -30.47 -0.26
CA GLY A 1216 1.24 -30.65 -1.69
C GLY A 1216 0.88 -32.08 -2.10
N SER A 1217 -0.04 -32.23 -3.04
CA SER A 1217 -0.45 -33.51 -3.59
C SER A 1217 -0.43 -33.49 -5.13
N ALA A 1218 -0.12 -34.64 -5.75
CA ALA A 1218 -0.28 -34.83 -7.19
C ALA A 1218 -0.89 -36.22 -7.45
N ASN A 1219 -1.62 -36.37 -8.55
CA ASN A 1219 -2.31 -37.61 -8.92
C ASN A 1219 -3.18 -38.21 -7.77
N GLY A 1220 -3.67 -37.37 -6.86
CA GLY A 1220 -4.46 -37.77 -5.69
C GLY A 1220 -3.66 -38.33 -4.50
N GLN A 1221 -2.32 -38.31 -4.54
CA GLN A 1221 -1.45 -38.74 -3.44
C GLN A 1221 -0.72 -37.55 -2.79
N LEU A 1222 -0.64 -37.56 -1.45
CA LEU A 1222 0.13 -36.59 -0.67
C LEU A 1222 1.63 -36.82 -0.89
N ILE A 1223 2.35 -35.76 -1.27
CA ILE A 1223 3.79 -35.80 -1.56
C ILE A 1223 4.59 -35.31 -0.34
N ASP A 1224 4.26 -34.11 0.16
CA ASP A 1224 4.99 -33.45 1.25
C ASP A 1224 4.16 -32.29 1.86
N GLY A 1225 4.66 -31.65 2.90
CA GLY A 1225 4.02 -30.48 3.50
C GLY A 1225 4.90 -29.63 4.42
N VAL A 1226 4.52 -28.36 4.59
CA VAL A 1226 5.19 -27.38 5.45
C VAL A 1226 4.21 -26.84 6.51
N ALA A 1227 4.70 -26.61 7.73
CA ALA A 1227 3.88 -26.12 8.84
C ALA A 1227 4.24 -24.65 9.15
N VAL A 1228 3.25 -23.76 9.06
CA VAL A 1228 3.38 -22.32 9.27
C VAL A 1228 2.74 -21.95 10.60
N ALA A 1229 3.54 -21.42 11.53
CA ALA A 1229 3.09 -20.99 12.85
C ALA A 1229 2.99 -19.45 12.93
N VAL A 1230 1.87 -18.96 13.43
CA VAL A 1230 1.68 -17.55 13.81
C VAL A 1230 2.00 -17.42 15.29
N MET A 1231 3.17 -16.88 15.64
CA MET A 1231 3.54 -16.68 17.04
C MET A 1231 2.88 -15.41 17.59
N LEU A 1232 2.08 -15.57 18.64
CA LEU A 1232 1.49 -14.47 19.39
C LEU A 1232 2.41 -14.08 20.55
N PRO A 1233 2.87 -12.81 20.64
CA PRO A 1233 3.71 -12.37 21.75
C PRO A 1233 2.97 -12.43 23.10
N GLN A 1234 3.75 -12.46 24.19
CA GLN A 1234 3.28 -12.21 25.55
C GLN A 1234 3.78 -10.83 26.01
N GLU A 1235 2.91 -10.01 26.61
CA GLU A 1235 3.30 -8.68 27.08
C GLU A 1235 2.57 -8.22 28.35
N VAL A 1236 3.28 -7.43 29.18
CA VAL A 1236 2.81 -6.79 30.42
C VAL A 1236 3.70 -5.54 30.65
N PHE A 1237 3.23 -4.36 31.06
CA PHE A 1237 1.89 -3.91 31.47
C PHE A 1237 1.25 -2.92 30.47
N PHE A 1238 -0.07 -2.77 30.61
CA PHE A 1238 -0.95 -1.89 29.82
C PHE A 1238 -0.80 -0.40 30.18
N ASP A 1239 -0.73 0.48 29.17
CA ASP A 1239 -0.59 1.95 29.33
C ASP A 1239 -1.91 2.74 29.24
N GLY A 1240 -3.04 2.04 29.16
CA GLY A 1240 -4.36 2.64 28.93
C GLY A 1240 -4.78 2.75 27.46
N ARG A 1241 -3.97 2.26 26.50
CA ARG A 1241 -4.31 2.27 25.06
C ARG A 1241 -4.10 0.90 24.43
N PHE A 1242 -5.03 0.48 23.59
CA PHE A 1242 -4.82 -0.69 22.73
C PHE A 1242 -3.80 -0.36 21.64
N ARG A 1243 -2.82 -1.26 21.46
CA ARG A 1243 -1.80 -1.18 20.41
C ARG A 1243 -1.88 -2.38 19.48
N LEU A 1244 -1.50 -2.18 18.23
CA LEU A 1244 -1.40 -3.22 17.21
C LEU A 1244 -0.14 -4.04 17.42
N TYR A 1245 -0.26 -5.37 17.42
CA TYR A 1245 0.87 -6.29 17.38
C TYR A 1245 0.81 -7.09 16.08
N LEU A 1246 1.87 -7.00 15.29
CA LEU A 1246 2.10 -7.91 14.17
C LEU A 1246 2.69 -9.21 14.74
N PRO A 1247 2.11 -10.39 14.45
CA PRO A 1247 2.62 -11.64 14.96
C PRO A 1247 3.88 -12.06 14.19
N ALA A 1248 4.83 -12.69 14.87
CA ALA A 1248 5.99 -13.24 14.20
C ALA A 1248 5.63 -14.56 13.52
N VAL A 1249 6.01 -14.72 12.24
CA VAL A 1249 5.83 -15.98 11.54
C VAL A 1249 7.02 -16.88 11.80
N ALA A 1250 6.82 -17.96 12.55
CA ALA A 1250 7.77 -19.06 12.58
C ALA A 1250 7.45 -19.99 11.40
N ARG A 1251 8.35 -20.01 10.42
CA ARG A 1251 8.35 -20.95 9.29
C ARG A 1251 9.17 -22.18 9.64
#